data_AF-A0A401P416-F1
#
_entry.id   AF-A0A401P416-F1
#
_cell.length_a   1.000
_cell.length_b   1.000
_cell.length_c   1.000
_cell.angle_alpha   90.00
_cell.angle_beta   90.00
_cell.angle_gamma   90.00
#
_symmetry.space_group_name_H-M   'P 1'
#
loop_
_entity.id
_entity.type
_entity.pdbx_description
1 polymer ?
#
loop_
_entity_poly.entity_id
_entity_poly.type
_entity_poly.pdbx_seq_one_letter_code
_entity_poly.pdbx_strand_id
1 'polypeptide(L)'
;ADLHKLQQTWLLGLTSLINQQDGNFRKCGFFHSCATWLKSQVQTSPLDAKSLQVLLSCTDTMLDKLKAAQPQPLGHFRTLVECMAPNNSEWENLRQKLTSEWLNKVLLMEQLSLNREALFAGTDIYSSDKIPNHLCTTALLNQVLLQMLEADIFNEQEEIHSVVSTSQIAAEMLYSLQWCEEMKDFCPTISQYCELLLQFNITQERLRKACSTLCETLFSRSLQSGLLWALTASQFIIQTKVDGGCDLKRLYITVERFFPLTEASLHTIQNIAPSLLQEDKNLLVTQCAAKLSTSRGTEITSVDGGFGSLVVINSCLSKGIDVNDHLVFGQLFFDVLNTIMEWRNCEEEIFLFDCTSKLLEPDLLAINVEILRFLRLLIKHLPTSVTSEQWDFIMCSILTWLETMSETVSLDSKPLQLHFVCQICGMLSDLCYMFETITPEIIKTLPANLPNEWNNFFVEGAYGQLLPQFVKIAAECKGTILLPSSMCLLTALGEASALIPLKQLMNHSLPPKFIAGQKTNLPDKLQSVLNTLTPLLLCKARPVQITTYHILHKLMSELPTFDNEHLKSYDDNGNDEERALSPPAALMSVIGTQEADLENIFCNIPVGEYTDIEPRSEAYYSILGYLLAWKLLLIFFKASPSELRAIYAIYLRKSKCLHRLLQHLFRLMPENPTISGQVADSTSKGLRTLFSEKHVILLQEREALNTEISKLACAVYYSVLEDLPATVRLWWNSQDKRVSCTVDKYTSRYVSSILSSQEISAVQTSTQTFKSMVKARPVAREVLATYSVDDIFIELVIHLPANYPLGSITVESGKRVGVAVQQWRNWMMQLNTFLNLQNGSIMEGLALWKSNVDKRFEGTEECMICFSVIHGSNYSLPKKACRTCKKKFHSACLYRWFTSSNKSSCPLCRETFF
;
A
#
# COMPACT_ATOMS: atom_id res chain seq x y z
N ALA A 1 -10.13 -50.94 18.20
CA ALA A 1 -9.50 -52.26 18.48
C ALA A 1 -9.31 -53.07 17.19
N ASP A 2 -10.31 -53.16 16.31
CA ASP A 2 -10.24 -54.00 15.10
C ASP A 2 -9.30 -53.46 14.02
N LEU A 3 -9.28 -52.14 13.79
CA LEU A 3 -8.33 -51.50 12.86
C LEU A 3 -6.86 -51.75 13.24
N HIS A 4 -6.55 -51.71 14.53
CA HIS A 4 -5.21 -52.00 15.04
C HIS A 4 -4.82 -53.47 14.85
N LYS A 5 -5.74 -54.42 15.07
CA LYS A 5 -5.51 -55.84 14.77
C LYS A 5 -5.29 -56.08 13.28
N LEU A 6 -6.05 -55.39 12.43
CA LEU A 6 -5.95 -55.51 10.97
C LEU A 6 -4.60 -54.96 10.47
N GLN A 7 -4.17 -53.82 11.01
CA GLN A 7 -2.85 -53.24 10.76
C GLN A 7 -1.71 -54.18 11.21
N GLN A 8 -1.81 -54.77 12.41
CA GLN A 8 -0.81 -55.75 12.88
C GLN A 8 -0.76 -56.99 12.01
N THR A 9 -1.92 -57.50 11.57
CA THR A 9 -2.00 -58.67 10.68
C THR A 9 -1.36 -58.36 9.32
N TRP A 10 -1.65 -57.18 8.77
CA TRP A 10 -1.03 -56.70 7.54
C TRP A 10 0.49 -56.56 7.68
N LEU A 11 0.99 -55.96 8.76
CA LEU A 11 2.43 -55.82 9.04
C LEU A 11 3.15 -57.17 9.12
N LEU A 12 2.53 -58.18 9.75
CA LEU A 12 3.08 -59.53 9.83
C LEU A 12 3.12 -60.20 8.44
N GLY A 13 2.05 -60.05 7.65
CA GLY A 13 2.00 -60.54 6.26
C GLY A 13 3.06 -59.88 5.38
N LEU A 14 3.21 -58.56 5.47
CA LEU A 14 4.23 -57.80 4.76
C LEU A 14 5.65 -58.29 5.12
N THR A 15 5.94 -58.44 6.41
CA THR A 15 7.24 -58.94 6.88
C THR A 15 7.54 -60.34 6.33
N SER A 16 6.53 -61.22 6.28
CA SER A 16 6.66 -62.55 5.68
C SER A 16 6.93 -62.50 4.18
N LEU A 17 6.30 -61.58 3.45
CA LEU A 17 6.50 -61.42 2.00
C LEU A 17 7.87 -60.83 1.66
N ILE A 18 8.38 -59.91 2.47
CA ILE A 18 9.73 -59.33 2.29
C ILE A 18 10.82 -60.41 2.44
N ASN A 19 10.63 -61.36 3.36
CA ASN A 19 11.63 -62.42 3.63
C ASN A 19 11.64 -63.56 2.60
N GLN A 20 10.70 -63.63 1.66
CA GLN A 20 10.68 -64.63 0.58
C GLN A 20 11.50 -64.13 -0.63
N GLN A 21 12.73 -64.64 -0.78
CA GLN A 21 13.78 -63.97 -1.56
C GLN A 21 13.64 -63.92 -3.09
N ASP A 22 12.79 -64.70 -3.77
CA ASP A 22 12.92 -64.85 -5.24
C ASP A 22 11.65 -64.68 -6.10
N GLY A 23 10.51 -64.28 -5.50
CA GLY A 23 9.21 -64.23 -6.20
C GLY A 23 8.56 -62.86 -6.40
N ASN A 24 8.87 -61.86 -5.57
CA ASN A 24 7.95 -60.74 -5.34
C ASN A 24 8.23 -59.46 -6.17
N PHE A 25 9.37 -59.36 -6.87
CA PHE A 25 9.72 -58.24 -7.76
C PHE A 25 9.71 -58.59 -9.25
N ARG A 26 9.34 -59.83 -9.62
CA ARG A 26 9.04 -60.18 -11.01
C ARG A 26 7.79 -59.41 -11.46
N LYS A 27 7.64 -59.21 -12.77
CA LYS A 27 6.41 -58.66 -13.35
C LYS A 27 5.21 -59.47 -12.84
N CYS A 28 4.23 -58.79 -12.23
CA CYS A 28 3.08 -59.37 -11.50
C CYS A 28 3.34 -59.97 -10.09
N GLY A 29 4.51 -59.75 -9.48
CA GLY A 29 4.76 -60.07 -8.07
C GLY A 29 4.19 -59.01 -7.11
N PHE A 30 4.13 -59.31 -5.81
CA PHE A 30 3.49 -58.45 -4.80
C PHE A 30 3.98 -56.99 -4.84
N PHE A 31 5.30 -56.74 -4.84
CA PHE A 31 5.83 -55.37 -4.82
C PHE A 31 5.63 -54.64 -6.15
N HIS A 32 5.70 -55.35 -7.27
CA HIS A 32 5.33 -54.79 -8.56
C HIS A 32 3.84 -54.39 -8.59
N SER A 33 2.95 -55.26 -8.09
CA SER A 33 1.51 -54.98 -7.96
C SER A 33 1.22 -53.83 -6.99
N CYS A 34 1.94 -53.73 -5.87
CA CYS A 34 1.85 -52.60 -4.95
C CYS A 34 2.32 -51.29 -5.60
N ALA A 35 3.47 -51.29 -6.27
CA ALA A 35 4.01 -50.11 -6.95
C ALA A 35 3.06 -49.62 -8.06
N THR A 36 2.55 -50.54 -8.88
CA THR A 36 1.57 -50.22 -9.94
C THR A 36 0.22 -49.77 -9.38
N TRP A 37 -0.23 -50.36 -8.26
CA TRP A 37 -1.42 -49.90 -7.57
C TRP A 37 -1.24 -48.49 -7.01
N LEU A 38 -0.14 -48.23 -6.29
CA LEU A 38 0.18 -46.91 -5.75
C LEU A 38 0.24 -45.85 -6.86
N LYS A 39 0.94 -46.15 -7.97
CA LYS A 39 0.98 -45.31 -9.17
C LYS A 39 -0.43 -45.03 -9.70
N SER A 40 -1.26 -46.07 -9.86
CA SER A 40 -2.64 -45.92 -10.32
C SER A 40 -3.47 -45.06 -9.36
N GLN A 41 -3.34 -45.22 -8.05
CA GLN A 41 -4.07 -44.41 -7.07
C GLN A 41 -3.75 -42.93 -7.21
N VAL A 42 -2.46 -42.55 -7.19
CA VAL A 42 -2.08 -41.13 -7.27
C VAL A 42 -2.33 -40.50 -8.64
N GLN A 43 -2.39 -41.30 -9.72
CA GLN A 43 -2.63 -40.80 -11.08
C GLN A 43 -4.09 -40.74 -11.50
N THR A 44 -4.99 -41.49 -10.85
CA THR A 44 -6.39 -41.62 -11.30
C THR A 44 -7.43 -41.30 -10.23
N SER A 45 -7.10 -41.41 -8.94
CA SER A 45 -8.07 -41.24 -7.87
C SER A 45 -8.11 -39.79 -7.35
N PRO A 46 -9.29 -39.21 -7.06
CA PRO A 46 -9.40 -37.87 -6.51
C PRO A 46 -9.08 -37.86 -5.00
N LEU A 47 -7.81 -37.62 -4.68
CA LEU A 47 -7.31 -37.60 -3.30
C LEU A 47 -7.43 -36.20 -2.68
N ASP A 48 -7.89 -36.11 -1.44
CA ASP A 48 -7.74 -34.92 -0.59
C ASP A 48 -6.48 -35.05 0.29
N ALA A 49 -6.13 -33.98 1.02
CA ALA A 49 -4.93 -33.94 1.87
C ALA A 49 -4.88 -35.09 2.89
N LYS A 50 -6.01 -35.46 3.50
CA LYS A 50 -6.09 -36.55 4.48
C LYS A 50 -5.91 -37.91 3.81
N SER A 51 -6.55 -38.13 2.66
CA SER A 51 -6.45 -39.38 1.91
C SER A 51 -5.01 -39.59 1.39
N LEU A 52 -4.37 -38.52 0.91
CA LEU A 52 -2.96 -38.55 0.52
C LEU A 52 -2.05 -38.82 1.73
N GLN A 53 -2.29 -38.17 2.87
CA GLN A 53 -1.54 -38.43 4.11
C GLN A 53 -1.56 -39.91 4.51
N VAL A 54 -2.73 -40.55 4.45
CA VAL A 54 -2.87 -41.99 4.76
C VAL A 54 -2.07 -42.83 3.77
N LEU A 55 -2.14 -42.53 2.47
CA LEU A 55 -1.40 -43.26 1.43
C LEU A 55 0.12 -43.12 1.62
N LEU A 56 0.60 -41.90 1.89
CA LEU A 56 2.01 -41.63 2.16
C LEU A 56 2.47 -42.34 3.45
N SER A 57 1.67 -42.33 4.52
CA SER A 57 1.99 -43.03 5.78
C SER A 57 2.08 -44.55 5.62
N CYS A 58 1.17 -45.14 4.85
CA CYS A 58 1.21 -46.57 4.53
C CYS A 58 2.45 -46.94 3.70
N THR A 59 2.84 -46.07 2.76
CA THR A 59 4.05 -46.25 1.94
C THR A 59 5.30 -46.13 2.81
N ASP A 60 5.35 -45.15 3.71
CA ASP A 60 6.42 -44.95 4.70
C ASP A 60 6.67 -46.21 5.52
N THR A 61 5.58 -46.76 6.07
CA THR A 61 5.61 -47.98 6.88
C THR A 61 6.12 -49.18 6.08
N MET A 62 5.75 -49.28 4.80
CA MET A 62 6.21 -50.35 3.92
C MET A 62 7.71 -50.22 3.63
N LEU A 63 8.18 -49.01 3.34
CA LEU A 63 9.58 -48.73 3.06
C LEU A 63 10.47 -48.97 4.29
N ASP A 64 10.03 -48.57 5.49
CA ASP A 64 10.74 -48.84 6.74
C ASP A 64 10.93 -50.33 7.00
N LYS A 65 9.90 -51.15 6.69
CA LYS A 65 9.99 -52.61 6.78
C LYS A 65 10.94 -53.20 5.74
N LEU A 66 10.95 -52.66 4.53
CA LEU A 66 11.92 -53.06 3.50
C LEU A 66 13.36 -52.70 3.90
N LYS A 67 13.59 -51.53 4.50
CA LYS A 67 14.91 -51.09 5.01
C LYS A 67 15.41 -51.99 6.13
N ALA A 68 14.52 -52.45 7.00
CA ALA A 68 14.84 -53.29 8.16
C ALA A 68 15.09 -54.78 7.80
N ALA A 69 14.78 -55.21 6.57
CA ALA A 69 14.95 -56.60 6.16
C ALA A 69 16.41 -56.96 5.87
N GLN A 70 16.80 -58.20 6.20
CA GLN A 70 18.14 -58.73 5.91
C GLN A 70 18.09 -60.03 5.10
N PRO A 71 18.92 -60.16 4.04
CA PRO A 71 19.85 -59.17 3.49
C PRO A 71 19.11 -57.99 2.83
N GLN A 72 19.67 -56.78 2.93
CA GLN A 72 19.10 -55.58 2.33
C GLN A 72 19.03 -55.73 0.81
N PRO A 73 17.84 -55.75 0.20
CA PRO A 73 17.75 -55.97 -1.22
C PRO A 73 17.76 -54.62 -1.96
N LEU A 74 18.95 -54.06 -2.17
CA LEU A 74 19.14 -52.74 -2.81
C LEU A 74 18.46 -52.66 -4.20
N GLY A 75 18.51 -53.74 -4.98
CA GLY A 75 17.85 -53.80 -6.30
C GLY A 75 16.32 -53.70 -6.25
N HIS A 76 15.68 -54.09 -5.14
CA HIS A 76 14.23 -54.04 -4.97
C HIS A 76 13.70 -52.62 -4.83
N PHE A 77 14.44 -51.73 -4.17
CA PHE A 77 14.08 -50.31 -4.06
C PHE A 77 14.12 -49.62 -5.43
N ARG A 78 15.15 -49.92 -6.23
CA ARG A 78 15.26 -49.42 -7.60
C ARG A 78 14.10 -49.89 -8.47
N THR A 79 13.75 -51.18 -8.44
CA THR A 79 12.59 -51.71 -9.18
C THR A 79 11.27 -51.07 -8.72
N LEU A 80 11.13 -50.78 -7.42
CA LEU A 80 9.95 -50.09 -6.90
C LEU A 80 9.79 -48.69 -7.50
N VAL A 81 10.86 -47.89 -7.48
CA VAL A 81 10.87 -46.54 -8.10
C VAL A 81 10.62 -46.63 -9.60
N GLU A 82 11.28 -47.55 -10.31
CA GLU A 82 11.08 -47.74 -11.76
C GLU A 82 9.63 -48.14 -12.10
N CYS A 83 8.95 -48.91 -11.24
CA CYS A 83 7.54 -49.27 -11.43
C CYS A 83 6.58 -48.13 -11.09
N MET A 84 6.93 -47.27 -10.12
CA MET A 84 6.10 -46.15 -9.68
C MET A 84 6.27 -44.91 -10.56
N ALA A 85 7.46 -44.71 -11.11
CA ALA A 85 7.80 -43.53 -11.89
C ALA A 85 6.93 -43.44 -13.15
N PRO A 86 6.35 -42.27 -13.43
CA PRO A 86 5.72 -42.00 -14.70
C PRO A 86 6.76 -41.95 -15.82
N ASN A 87 6.38 -42.40 -17.01
CA ASN A 87 7.16 -42.16 -18.23
C ASN A 87 6.96 -40.71 -18.73
N ASN A 88 7.68 -40.31 -19.78
CA ASN A 88 7.62 -38.94 -20.29
C ASN A 88 6.21 -38.52 -20.75
N SER A 89 5.43 -39.40 -21.38
CA SER A 89 4.08 -39.06 -21.84
C SER A 89 3.06 -39.00 -20.70
N GLU A 90 3.22 -39.83 -19.67
CA GLU A 90 2.42 -39.78 -18.44
C GLU A 90 2.71 -38.49 -17.66
N TRP A 91 3.97 -38.09 -17.52
CA TRP A 91 4.35 -36.82 -16.92
C TRP A 91 3.76 -35.63 -17.66
N GLU A 92 3.80 -35.67 -18.99
CA GLU A 92 3.21 -34.61 -19.82
C GLU A 92 1.70 -34.51 -19.64
N ASN A 93 1.00 -35.64 -19.63
CA ASN A 93 -0.44 -35.69 -19.35
C ASN A 93 -0.77 -35.17 -17.93
N LEU A 94 0.04 -35.52 -16.92
CA LEU A 94 -0.14 -35.02 -15.55
C LEU A 94 0.03 -33.50 -15.48
N ARG A 95 1.03 -32.93 -16.18
CA ARG A 95 1.22 -31.47 -16.25
C ARG A 95 0.09 -30.77 -16.99
N GLN A 96 -0.36 -31.30 -18.13
CA GLN A 96 -1.45 -30.71 -18.92
C GLN A 96 -2.79 -30.67 -18.17
N LYS A 97 -2.96 -31.51 -17.14
CA LYS A 97 -4.13 -31.50 -16.24
C LYS A 97 -4.04 -30.47 -15.11
N LEU A 98 -2.87 -29.87 -14.87
CA LEU A 98 -2.77 -28.74 -13.96
C LEU A 98 -3.41 -27.52 -14.59
N THR A 99 -4.16 -26.74 -13.80
CA THR A 99 -4.73 -25.49 -14.32
C THR A 99 -3.62 -24.52 -14.74
N SER A 100 -3.88 -23.75 -15.80
CA SER A 100 -3.01 -22.70 -16.32
C SER A 100 -3.29 -21.32 -15.70
N GLU A 101 -4.22 -21.22 -14.73
CA GLU A 101 -4.58 -19.94 -14.06
C GLU A 101 -3.38 -19.21 -13.44
N TRP A 102 -2.37 -19.94 -12.97
CA TRP A 102 -1.13 -19.37 -12.42
C TRP A 102 -0.43 -18.43 -13.40
N LEU A 103 -0.57 -18.66 -14.70
CA LEU A 103 0.05 -17.86 -15.75
C LEU A 103 -0.44 -16.41 -15.73
N ASN A 104 -1.68 -16.18 -15.28
CA ASN A 104 -2.25 -14.84 -15.18
C ASN A 104 -1.44 -13.97 -14.20
N LYS A 105 -1.10 -14.53 -13.04
CA LYS A 105 -0.29 -13.86 -12.02
C LYS A 105 1.11 -13.56 -12.57
N VAL A 106 1.75 -14.55 -13.18
CA VAL A 106 3.12 -14.46 -13.67
C VAL A 106 3.26 -13.45 -14.83
N LEU A 107 2.29 -13.43 -15.76
CA LEU A 107 2.22 -12.41 -16.82
C LEU A 107 2.06 -11.00 -16.22
N LEU A 108 1.10 -10.82 -15.30
CA LEU A 108 0.83 -9.52 -14.70
C LEU A 108 1.99 -9.02 -13.82
N MET A 109 2.78 -9.93 -13.24
CA MET A 109 4.00 -9.63 -12.50
C MET A 109 5.25 -9.49 -13.38
N GLU A 110 5.10 -9.48 -14.71
CA GLU A 110 6.19 -9.31 -15.69
C GLU A 110 7.29 -10.40 -15.64
N GLN A 111 7.00 -11.56 -15.05
CA GLN A 111 7.96 -12.66 -14.90
C GLN A 111 8.07 -13.53 -16.16
N LEU A 112 7.02 -13.56 -16.98
CA LEU A 112 7.00 -14.21 -18.30
C LEU A 112 6.32 -13.28 -19.31
N SER A 113 6.68 -13.44 -20.59
CA SER A 113 6.08 -12.73 -21.72
C SER A 113 5.59 -13.73 -22.78
N LEU A 114 4.36 -13.56 -23.26
CA LEU A 114 3.74 -14.42 -24.27
C LEU A 114 3.16 -13.59 -25.40
N ASN A 115 3.31 -14.06 -26.64
CA ASN A 115 2.67 -13.47 -27.82
C ASN A 115 1.34 -14.13 -28.21
N ARG A 116 0.97 -15.24 -27.58
CA ARG A 116 -0.30 -15.93 -27.81
C ARG A 116 -1.18 -15.94 -26.59
N GLU A 117 -2.46 -16.18 -26.79
CA GLU A 117 -3.36 -16.51 -25.68
C GLU A 117 -2.98 -17.85 -25.06
N ALA A 118 -2.98 -17.88 -23.72
CA ALA A 118 -2.86 -19.13 -22.99
C ALA A 118 -4.08 -20.01 -23.28
N LEU A 119 -3.84 -21.29 -23.60
CA LEU A 119 -4.92 -22.27 -23.74
C LEU A 119 -5.55 -22.50 -22.35
N PHE A 120 -6.77 -22.00 -22.16
CA PHE A 120 -7.55 -22.24 -20.94
C PHE A 120 -8.38 -23.51 -21.11
N ALA A 121 -8.01 -24.57 -20.39
CA ALA A 121 -8.86 -25.73 -20.23
C ALA A 121 -9.94 -25.42 -19.18
N GLY A 122 -11.01 -24.74 -19.59
CA GLY A 122 -12.22 -24.50 -18.79
C GLY A 122 -12.09 -23.40 -17.72
N THR A 123 -13.10 -22.55 -17.64
CA THR A 123 -13.27 -21.46 -16.66
C THR A 123 -13.77 -21.95 -15.29
N ASP A 124 -13.52 -23.21 -14.94
CA ASP A 124 -13.90 -23.73 -13.64
C ASP A 124 -12.84 -23.29 -12.64
N ILE A 125 -13.10 -22.16 -11.98
CA ILE A 125 -12.40 -21.70 -10.78
C ILE A 125 -12.15 -22.95 -9.92
N TYR A 126 -10.87 -23.32 -9.75
CA TYR A 126 -10.48 -24.55 -9.08
C TYR A 126 -10.93 -24.54 -7.62
N SER A 127 -12.17 -24.97 -7.39
CA SER A 127 -12.88 -24.98 -6.11
C SER A 127 -12.90 -26.37 -5.47
N SER A 128 -12.06 -27.27 -5.97
CA SER A 128 -12.01 -28.66 -5.54
C SER A 128 -11.17 -28.82 -4.26
N ASP A 129 -11.76 -29.43 -3.23
CA ASP A 129 -11.07 -29.93 -2.02
C ASP A 129 -10.00 -31.02 -2.31
N LYS A 130 -9.81 -31.39 -3.58
CA LYS A 130 -8.89 -32.43 -4.05
C LYS A 130 -7.55 -31.84 -4.49
N ILE A 131 -6.51 -32.63 -4.30
CA ILE A 131 -5.14 -32.34 -4.71
C ILE A 131 -4.94 -32.87 -6.14
N PRO A 132 -4.38 -32.08 -7.06
CA PRO A 132 -4.07 -32.54 -8.41
C PRO A 132 -3.18 -33.80 -8.43
N ASN A 133 -3.45 -34.69 -9.39
CA ASN A 133 -2.74 -35.98 -9.50
C ASN A 133 -1.23 -35.82 -9.71
N HIS A 134 -0.77 -34.72 -10.34
CA HIS A 134 0.66 -34.41 -10.45
C HIS A 134 1.30 -34.19 -9.08
N LEU A 135 0.66 -33.41 -8.20
CA LEU A 135 1.12 -33.15 -6.83
C LEU A 135 1.11 -34.44 -5.99
N CYS A 136 0.05 -35.25 -6.07
CA CYS A 136 0.00 -36.56 -5.41
C CYS A 136 1.14 -37.49 -5.87
N THR A 137 1.42 -37.52 -7.18
CA THR A 137 2.46 -38.37 -7.76
C THR A 137 3.85 -37.92 -7.33
N THR A 138 4.12 -36.62 -7.37
CA THR A 138 5.42 -36.05 -6.98
C THR A 138 5.69 -36.24 -5.48
N ALA A 139 4.70 -36.03 -4.61
CA ALA A 139 4.81 -36.26 -3.17
C ALA A 139 5.20 -37.71 -2.84
N LEU A 140 4.49 -38.67 -3.44
CA LEU A 140 4.76 -40.09 -3.24
C LEU A 140 6.17 -40.50 -3.71
N LEU A 141 6.55 -40.09 -4.93
CA LEU A 141 7.86 -40.45 -5.48
C LEU A 141 9.02 -39.81 -4.70
N ASN A 142 8.86 -38.57 -4.25
CA ASN A 142 9.92 -37.88 -3.51
C ASN A 142 10.03 -38.37 -2.07
N GLN A 143 8.94 -38.83 -1.46
CA GLN A 143 9.02 -39.57 -0.20
C GLN A 143 9.88 -40.82 -0.36
N VAL A 144 9.58 -41.65 -1.38
CA VAL A 144 10.37 -42.86 -1.68
C VAL A 144 11.83 -42.52 -1.98
N LEU A 145 12.07 -41.51 -2.81
CA LEU A 145 13.42 -41.05 -3.19
C LEU A 145 14.25 -40.62 -1.98
N LEU A 146 13.71 -39.72 -1.16
CA LEU A 146 14.43 -39.19 0.01
C LEU A 146 14.72 -40.30 1.03
N GLN A 147 13.76 -41.21 1.23
CA GLN A 147 13.95 -42.38 2.07
C GLN A 147 15.06 -43.31 1.57
N MET A 148 15.22 -43.47 0.25
CA MET A 148 16.27 -44.31 -0.35
C MET A 148 17.65 -43.67 -0.21
N LEU A 149 17.73 -42.35 -0.40
CA LEU A 149 18.98 -41.60 -0.28
C LEU A 149 19.50 -41.55 1.16
N GLU A 150 18.62 -41.47 2.16
CA GLU A 150 18.99 -41.60 3.57
C GLU A 150 19.59 -42.97 3.93
N ALA A 151 19.29 -44.00 3.14
CA ALA A 151 19.77 -45.36 3.38
C ALA A 151 21.04 -45.69 2.57
N ASP A 152 21.70 -44.70 1.93
CA ASP A 152 22.89 -44.86 1.07
C ASP A 152 22.71 -45.94 -0.01
N ILE A 153 21.48 -46.13 -0.50
CA ILE A 153 21.13 -47.20 -1.45
C ILE A 153 21.63 -46.89 -2.88
N PHE A 154 22.01 -45.64 -3.16
CA PHE A 154 22.52 -45.18 -4.46
C PHE A 154 23.94 -44.64 -4.31
N ASN A 155 24.90 -45.22 -5.03
CA ASN A 155 26.13 -44.54 -5.42
C ASN A 155 25.88 -43.85 -6.77
N GLU A 156 26.08 -42.54 -6.87
CA GLU A 156 25.90 -41.75 -8.11
C GLU A 156 26.67 -42.34 -9.33
N GLN A 157 27.69 -43.15 -9.10
CA GLN A 157 28.49 -43.80 -10.15
C GLN A 157 27.76 -44.93 -10.89
N GLU A 158 26.66 -45.50 -10.37
CA GLU A 158 25.89 -46.58 -11.01
C GLU A 158 24.67 -46.10 -11.84
N GLU A 159 24.44 -44.77 -11.94
CA GLU A 159 23.29 -44.17 -12.65
C GLU A 159 23.34 -44.28 -14.18
N ILE A 160 24.46 -44.72 -14.77
CA ILE A 160 24.68 -44.74 -16.23
C ILE A 160 23.68 -45.68 -16.96
N HIS A 161 22.99 -46.57 -16.24
CA HIS A 161 22.07 -47.56 -16.82
C HIS A 161 20.65 -47.60 -16.21
N SER A 162 20.22 -46.60 -15.42
CA SER A 162 18.83 -46.55 -14.91
C SER A 162 17.86 -45.86 -15.85
N VAL A 163 16.67 -46.46 -16.02
CA VAL A 163 15.58 -45.93 -16.88
C VAL A 163 14.98 -44.64 -16.31
N VAL A 164 15.17 -44.36 -15.01
CA VAL A 164 14.63 -43.19 -14.31
C VAL A 164 15.77 -42.51 -13.55
N SER A 165 15.97 -41.22 -13.80
CA SER A 165 16.99 -40.41 -13.13
C SER A 165 16.42 -39.77 -11.85
N THR A 166 17.16 -39.87 -10.74
CA THR A 166 16.81 -39.29 -9.43
C THR A 166 16.58 -37.78 -9.52
N SER A 167 17.40 -37.08 -10.31
CA SER A 167 17.27 -35.64 -10.56
C SER A 167 15.97 -35.28 -11.28
N GLN A 168 15.44 -36.15 -12.14
CA GLN A 168 14.15 -35.91 -12.82
C GLN A 168 12.98 -35.96 -11.85
N ILE A 169 12.98 -36.91 -10.92
CA ILE A 169 11.95 -37.02 -9.87
C ILE A 169 11.97 -35.79 -8.95
N ALA A 170 13.17 -35.38 -8.54
CA ALA A 170 13.36 -34.18 -7.72
C ALA A 170 12.92 -32.91 -8.48
N ALA A 171 13.25 -32.80 -9.78
CA ALA A 171 12.84 -31.68 -10.62
C ALA A 171 11.31 -31.55 -10.74
N GLU A 172 10.58 -32.66 -10.89
CA GLU A 172 9.10 -32.64 -10.92
C GLU A 172 8.49 -32.18 -9.58
N MET A 173 9.12 -32.52 -8.45
CA MET A 173 8.68 -31.99 -7.15
C MET A 173 8.92 -30.48 -7.05
N LEU A 174 10.08 -29.99 -7.50
CA LEU A 174 10.33 -28.55 -7.54
C LEU A 174 9.34 -27.82 -8.47
N TYR A 175 8.99 -28.41 -9.60
CA TYR A 175 7.92 -27.91 -10.47
C TYR A 175 6.58 -27.85 -9.73
N SER A 176 6.23 -28.89 -8.96
CA SER A 176 4.99 -28.90 -8.18
C SER A 176 4.97 -27.83 -7.08
N LEU A 177 6.10 -27.60 -6.41
CA LEU A 177 6.24 -26.56 -5.39
C LEU A 177 6.14 -25.16 -6.01
N GLN A 178 6.75 -24.95 -7.18
CA GLN A 178 6.61 -23.69 -7.91
C GLN A 178 5.15 -23.46 -8.34
N TRP A 179 4.47 -24.50 -8.83
CA TRP A 179 3.04 -24.39 -9.16
C TRP A 179 2.19 -24.02 -7.93
N CYS A 180 2.47 -24.63 -6.78
CA CYS A 180 1.80 -24.30 -5.51
C CYS A 180 1.99 -22.83 -5.12
N GLU A 181 3.21 -22.31 -5.25
CA GLU A 181 3.53 -20.92 -4.92
C GLU A 181 2.75 -19.93 -5.79
N GLU A 182 2.60 -20.22 -7.09
CA GLU A 182 1.83 -19.35 -7.98
C GLU A 182 0.32 -19.44 -7.75
N MET A 183 -0.17 -20.62 -7.37
CA MET A 183 -1.61 -20.89 -7.16
C MET A 183 -2.11 -20.59 -5.74
N LYS A 184 -1.24 -20.25 -4.79
CA LYS A 184 -1.61 -20.05 -3.37
C LYS A 184 -2.73 -19.03 -3.13
N ASP A 185 -2.83 -18.01 -3.99
CA ASP A 185 -3.84 -16.96 -3.91
C ASP A 185 -5.19 -17.38 -4.53
N PHE A 186 -5.22 -18.49 -5.28
CA PHE A 186 -6.38 -19.01 -5.99
C PHE A 186 -7.05 -20.18 -5.27
N CYS A 187 -6.28 -20.99 -4.54
CA CYS A 187 -6.79 -22.22 -3.93
C CYS A 187 -6.29 -22.45 -2.49
N PRO A 188 -7.19 -22.47 -1.47
CA PRO A 188 -6.78 -22.65 -0.08
C PRO A 188 -6.28 -24.07 0.24
N THR A 189 -6.63 -25.09 -0.55
CA THR A 189 -6.17 -26.48 -0.34
C THR A 189 -4.66 -26.64 -0.52
N ILE A 190 -4.01 -25.73 -1.23
CA ILE A 190 -2.55 -25.73 -1.44
C ILE A 190 -1.80 -25.56 -0.12
N SER A 191 -2.31 -24.72 0.79
CA SER A 191 -1.67 -24.53 2.10
C SER A 191 -1.64 -25.84 2.89
N GLN A 192 -2.72 -26.62 2.84
CA GLN A 192 -2.80 -27.93 3.50
C GLN A 192 -1.84 -28.95 2.86
N TYR A 193 -1.69 -28.92 1.53
CA TYR A 193 -0.72 -29.77 0.83
C TYR A 193 0.74 -29.40 1.17
N CYS A 194 1.08 -28.11 1.23
CA CYS A 194 2.40 -27.67 1.62
C CYS A 194 2.74 -28.06 3.07
N GLU A 195 1.78 -27.93 4.00
CA GLU A 195 1.93 -28.43 5.38
C GLU A 195 2.14 -29.95 5.42
N LEU A 196 1.41 -30.71 4.59
CA LEU A 196 1.58 -32.16 4.46
C LEU A 196 3.01 -32.51 4.02
N LEU A 197 3.55 -31.84 3.00
CA LEU A 197 4.93 -32.07 2.54
C LEU A 197 5.95 -31.83 3.66
N LEU A 198 5.75 -30.79 4.48
CA LEU A 198 6.60 -30.51 5.64
C LEU A 198 6.53 -31.64 6.69
N GLN A 199 5.35 -32.23 6.93
CA GLN A 199 5.20 -33.36 7.85
C GLN A 199 6.01 -34.60 7.41
N PHE A 200 6.08 -34.87 6.11
CA PHE A 200 6.91 -35.94 5.53
C PHE A 200 8.36 -35.50 5.27
N ASN A 201 8.75 -34.32 5.74
CA ASN A 201 10.09 -33.74 5.57
C ASN A 201 10.53 -33.68 4.10
N ILE A 202 9.60 -33.42 3.18
CA ILE A 202 9.88 -33.21 1.76
C ILE A 202 10.14 -31.71 1.56
N THR A 203 11.41 -31.32 1.61
CA THR A 203 11.81 -29.91 1.53
C THR A 203 12.76 -29.66 0.38
N GLN A 204 12.74 -28.43 -0.16
CA GLN A 204 13.63 -27.97 -1.22
C GLN A 204 15.11 -28.16 -0.86
N GLU A 205 15.48 -27.85 0.39
CA GLU A 205 16.85 -28.00 0.89
C GLU A 205 17.32 -29.45 0.89
N ARG A 206 16.46 -30.40 1.30
CA ARG A 206 16.80 -31.83 1.27
C ARG A 206 16.98 -32.34 -0.15
N LEU A 207 16.07 -32.00 -1.07
CA LEU A 207 16.16 -32.40 -2.48
C LEU A 207 17.43 -31.87 -3.14
N ARG A 208 17.84 -30.64 -2.78
CA ARG A 208 19.08 -30.06 -3.26
C ARG A 208 20.33 -30.79 -2.76
N LYS A 209 20.38 -31.17 -1.48
CA LYS A 209 21.50 -31.97 -0.94
C LYS A 209 21.54 -33.39 -1.50
N ALA A 210 20.37 -33.91 -1.84
CA ALA A 210 20.15 -35.26 -2.35
C ALA A 210 20.60 -35.46 -3.82
N CYS A 211 20.47 -34.44 -4.67
CA CYS A 211 20.68 -34.59 -6.12
C CYS A 211 21.66 -33.54 -6.66
N SER A 212 22.92 -33.93 -6.91
CA SER A 212 23.98 -33.03 -7.38
C SER A 212 23.73 -32.43 -8.78
N THR A 213 23.13 -33.21 -9.70
CA THR A 213 22.83 -32.83 -11.10
C THR A 213 21.50 -32.09 -11.28
N LEU A 214 20.86 -31.68 -10.18
CA LEU A 214 19.54 -31.05 -10.22
C LEU A 214 19.55 -29.68 -10.92
N CYS A 215 20.62 -28.87 -10.75
CA CYS A 215 20.74 -27.58 -11.44
C CYS A 215 20.76 -27.77 -12.97
N GLU A 216 21.55 -28.74 -13.46
CA GLU A 216 21.64 -29.08 -14.90
C GLU A 216 20.31 -29.58 -15.46
N THR A 217 19.63 -30.44 -14.70
CA THR A 217 18.33 -31.01 -15.08
C THR A 217 17.27 -29.93 -15.21
N LEU A 218 17.15 -29.04 -14.22
CA LEU A 218 16.20 -27.92 -14.24
C LEU A 218 16.51 -26.95 -15.38
N PHE A 219 17.78 -26.59 -15.58
CA PHE A 219 18.18 -25.70 -16.67
C PHE A 219 17.87 -26.30 -18.06
N SER A 220 18.13 -27.60 -18.25
CA SER A 220 17.77 -28.29 -19.49
C SER A 220 16.26 -28.32 -19.72
N ARG A 221 15.45 -28.59 -18.68
CA ARG A 221 13.98 -28.56 -18.77
C ARG A 221 13.46 -27.16 -19.07
N SER A 222 14.05 -26.14 -18.46
CA SER A 222 13.77 -24.73 -18.76
C SER A 222 13.97 -24.42 -20.24
N LEU A 223 15.13 -24.78 -20.81
CA LEU A 223 15.43 -24.55 -22.22
C LEU A 223 14.53 -25.34 -23.19
N GLN A 224 14.02 -26.50 -22.77
CA GLN A 224 13.16 -27.34 -23.61
C GLN A 224 11.69 -26.94 -23.57
N SER A 225 11.19 -26.47 -22.42
CA SER A 225 9.75 -26.30 -22.19
C SER A 225 9.33 -24.94 -21.63
N GLY A 226 10.25 -24.11 -21.15
CA GLY A 226 9.97 -22.76 -20.65
C GLY A 226 8.95 -22.72 -19.52
N LEU A 227 8.16 -21.64 -19.47
CA LEU A 227 7.00 -21.51 -18.59
C LEU A 227 7.37 -21.78 -17.12
N LEU A 228 6.62 -22.62 -16.43
CA LEU A 228 6.85 -22.96 -15.03
C LEU A 228 8.21 -23.62 -14.80
N TRP A 229 8.79 -24.32 -15.80
CA TRP A 229 10.16 -24.83 -15.68
C TRP A 229 11.20 -23.71 -15.61
N ALA A 230 10.99 -22.60 -16.32
CA ALA A 230 11.88 -21.45 -16.25
C ALA A 230 11.82 -20.74 -14.89
N LEU A 231 10.62 -20.59 -14.33
CA LEU A 231 10.43 -20.06 -12.96
C LEU A 231 11.11 -20.98 -11.93
N THR A 232 10.86 -22.29 -12.03
CA THR A 232 11.44 -23.29 -11.12
C THR A 232 12.97 -23.27 -11.17
N ALA A 233 13.54 -23.24 -12.38
CA ALA A 233 14.99 -23.19 -12.57
C ALA A 233 15.59 -21.90 -12.00
N SER A 234 14.96 -20.73 -12.26
CA SER A 234 15.44 -19.45 -11.74
C SER A 234 15.39 -19.38 -10.22
N GLN A 235 14.27 -19.79 -9.62
CA GLN A 235 14.13 -19.81 -8.15
C GLN A 235 15.20 -20.71 -7.50
N PHE A 236 15.46 -21.87 -8.09
CA PHE A 236 16.54 -22.76 -7.64
C PHE A 236 17.93 -22.13 -7.80
N ILE A 237 18.21 -21.47 -8.94
CA ILE A 237 19.49 -20.79 -9.20
C ILE A 237 19.70 -19.63 -8.20
N ILE A 238 18.68 -18.83 -7.92
CA ILE A 238 18.76 -17.70 -6.97
C ILE A 238 19.08 -18.20 -5.57
N GLN A 239 18.36 -19.22 -5.09
CA GLN A 239 18.60 -19.82 -3.78
C GLN A 239 19.99 -20.46 -3.68
N THR A 240 20.47 -21.11 -4.74
CA THR A 240 21.79 -21.77 -4.75
C THR A 240 22.96 -20.79 -4.83
N LYS A 241 22.77 -19.63 -5.46
CA LYS A 241 23.79 -18.56 -5.54
C LYS A 241 24.13 -17.96 -4.17
N VAL A 242 23.15 -17.89 -3.25
CA VAL A 242 23.35 -17.44 -1.87
C VAL A 242 24.34 -18.34 -1.11
N ASP A 243 24.36 -19.63 -1.44
CA ASP A 243 25.25 -20.62 -0.79
C ASP A 243 26.48 -20.99 -1.65
N GLY A 244 26.73 -20.28 -2.76
CA GLY A 244 27.88 -20.53 -3.65
C GLY A 244 27.82 -21.81 -4.51
N GLY A 245 26.62 -22.38 -4.73
CA GLY A 245 26.45 -23.75 -5.23
C GLY A 245 26.26 -23.98 -6.74
N CYS A 246 25.73 -23.03 -7.53
CA CYS A 246 25.50 -23.24 -8.97
C CYS A 246 26.24 -22.20 -9.83
N ASP A 247 27.16 -22.68 -10.69
CA ASP A 247 27.88 -21.87 -11.68
C ASP A 247 27.09 -21.80 -12.99
N LEU A 248 26.23 -20.79 -13.10
CA LEU A 248 25.33 -20.60 -14.24
C LEU A 248 26.08 -20.54 -15.58
N LYS A 249 27.31 -19.99 -15.61
CA LYS A 249 28.10 -19.87 -16.85
C LYS A 249 28.44 -21.24 -17.44
N ARG A 250 28.66 -22.26 -16.61
CA ARG A 250 28.89 -23.64 -17.08
C ARG A 250 27.67 -24.25 -17.74
N LEU A 251 26.47 -23.82 -17.32
CA LEU A 251 25.22 -24.37 -17.85
C LEU A 251 24.94 -23.91 -19.27
N TYR A 252 25.10 -22.62 -19.58
CA TYR A 252 24.87 -22.14 -20.95
C TYR A 252 26.12 -22.13 -21.84
N ILE A 253 27.32 -22.03 -21.24
CA ILE A 253 28.62 -21.90 -21.91
C ILE A 253 28.73 -20.58 -22.70
N THR A 254 27.92 -20.42 -23.75
CA THR A 254 27.81 -19.23 -24.59
C THR A 254 26.36 -18.79 -24.72
N VAL A 255 26.13 -17.49 -24.97
CA VAL A 255 24.77 -16.95 -25.16
C VAL A 255 24.09 -17.51 -26.42
N GLU A 256 24.89 -17.98 -27.40
CA GLU A 256 24.38 -18.60 -28.63
C GLU A 256 23.52 -19.83 -28.37
N ARG A 257 23.68 -20.49 -27.21
CA ARG A 257 22.84 -21.62 -26.82
C ARG A 257 21.35 -21.27 -26.71
N PHE A 258 21.03 -20.00 -26.54
CA PHE A 258 19.65 -19.54 -26.44
C PHE A 258 18.98 -19.28 -27.80
N PHE A 259 19.76 -19.23 -28.89
CA PHE A 259 19.29 -18.90 -30.23
C PHE A 259 19.17 -20.15 -31.13
N PRO A 260 18.22 -20.17 -32.10
CA PRO A 260 17.18 -19.17 -32.32
C PRO A 260 16.21 -19.09 -31.12
N LEU A 261 15.59 -17.92 -30.92
CA LEU A 261 14.70 -17.74 -29.78
C LEU A 261 13.45 -18.59 -29.99
N THR A 262 13.24 -19.49 -29.04
CA THR A 262 12.00 -20.24 -28.87
C THR A 262 11.29 -19.70 -27.64
N GLU A 263 10.00 -20.00 -27.47
CA GLU A 263 9.27 -19.62 -26.25
C GLU A 263 9.98 -20.16 -24.99
N ALA A 264 10.54 -21.36 -25.07
CA ALA A 264 11.26 -21.98 -23.96
C ALA A 264 12.59 -21.26 -23.65
N SER A 265 13.41 -20.98 -24.67
CA SER A 265 14.66 -20.25 -24.46
C SER A 265 14.40 -18.80 -24.02
N LEU A 266 13.37 -18.14 -24.55
CA LEU A 266 12.95 -16.79 -24.16
C LEU A 266 12.61 -16.71 -22.67
N HIS A 267 11.70 -17.58 -22.21
CA HIS A 267 11.31 -17.65 -20.79
C HIS A 267 12.50 -17.97 -19.88
N THR A 268 13.41 -18.83 -20.36
CA THR A 268 14.65 -19.15 -19.65
C THR A 268 15.51 -17.90 -19.48
N ILE A 269 15.81 -17.17 -20.57
CA ILE A 269 16.60 -15.93 -20.53
C ILE A 269 15.95 -14.92 -19.59
N GLN A 270 14.64 -14.66 -19.76
CA GLN A 270 13.90 -13.67 -18.97
C GLN A 270 14.06 -13.89 -17.46
N ASN A 271 13.99 -15.15 -17.02
CA ASN A 271 14.06 -15.49 -15.61
C ASN A 271 15.48 -15.60 -15.06
N ILE A 272 16.47 -15.94 -15.87
CA ILE A 272 17.89 -16.01 -15.42
C ILE A 272 18.64 -14.70 -15.64
N ALA A 273 18.11 -13.74 -16.42
CA ALA A 273 18.75 -12.47 -16.72
C ALA A 273 19.30 -11.74 -15.48
N PRO A 274 18.59 -11.67 -14.33
CA PRO A 274 19.14 -11.07 -13.11
C PRO A 274 20.42 -11.75 -12.59
N SER A 275 20.64 -13.02 -12.91
CA SER A 275 21.76 -13.84 -12.46
C SER A 275 22.91 -13.92 -13.47
N LEU A 276 22.72 -13.47 -14.72
CA LEU A 276 23.74 -13.46 -15.77
C LEU A 276 24.87 -12.46 -15.48
N LEU A 277 26.05 -12.75 -16.02
CA LEU A 277 27.19 -11.83 -16.03
C LEU A 277 26.87 -10.60 -16.90
N GLN A 278 27.40 -9.43 -16.53
CA GLN A 278 27.14 -8.19 -17.26
C GLN A 278 27.61 -8.25 -18.72
N GLU A 279 28.75 -8.88 -18.99
CA GLU A 279 29.27 -9.09 -20.35
C GLU A 279 28.30 -9.91 -21.22
N ASP A 280 27.71 -10.97 -20.66
CA ASP A 280 26.75 -11.81 -21.37
C ASP A 280 25.41 -11.10 -21.59
N LYS A 281 24.97 -10.26 -20.64
CA LYS A 281 23.81 -9.38 -20.83
C LYS A 281 24.04 -8.42 -21.99
N ASN A 282 25.22 -7.78 -22.04
CA ASN A 282 25.57 -6.85 -23.12
C ASN A 282 25.52 -7.55 -24.48
N LEU A 283 26.08 -8.76 -24.57
CA LEU A 283 26.08 -9.53 -25.81
C LEU A 283 24.65 -9.91 -26.26
N LEU A 284 23.81 -10.40 -25.34
CA LEU A 284 22.40 -10.69 -25.61
C LEU A 284 21.66 -9.45 -26.12
N VAL A 285 21.85 -8.33 -25.44
CA VAL A 285 21.20 -7.06 -25.76
C VAL A 285 21.64 -6.55 -27.14
N THR A 286 22.93 -6.59 -27.47
CA THR A 286 23.44 -6.18 -28.78
C THR A 286 22.90 -7.08 -29.91
N GLN A 287 22.90 -8.40 -29.71
CA GLN A 287 22.39 -9.36 -30.68
C GLN A 287 20.89 -9.17 -30.94
N CYS A 288 20.10 -8.98 -29.87
CA CYS A 288 18.67 -8.70 -29.97
C CYS A 288 18.38 -7.34 -30.60
N ALA A 289 19.13 -6.28 -30.28
CA ALA A 289 18.95 -4.97 -30.90
C ALA A 289 19.26 -5.00 -32.41
N ALA A 290 20.28 -5.75 -32.83
CA ALA A 290 20.57 -5.97 -34.26
C ALA A 290 19.44 -6.75 -34.97
N LYS A 291 18.86 -7.76 -34.31
CA LYS A 291 17.71 -8.50 -34.86
C LYS A 291 16.48 -7.60 -34.99
N LEU A 292 16.25 -6.75 -34.00
CA LEU A 292 15.13 -5.81 -33.95
C LEU A 292 15.18 -4.80 -35.11
N SER A 293 16.35 -4.22 -35.42
CA SER A 293 16.53 -3.29 -36.55
C SER A 293 16.20 -3.89 -37.91
N THR A 294 16.39 -5.21 -38.07
CA THR A 294 16.09 -5.94 -39.31
C THR A 294 14.66 -6.48 -39.41
N SER A 295 13.92 -6.53 -38.30
CA SER A 295 12.57 -7.14 -38.26
C SER A 295 11.56 -6.29 -39.03
N ARG A 296 10.77 -6.91 -39.91
CA ARG A 296 9.71 -6.26 -40.74
C ARG A 296 8.48 -7.16 -40.84
N GLY A 297 7.30 -6.58 -41.08
CA GLY A 297 6.03 -7.31 -41.18
C GLY A 297 5.79 -8.27 -40.00
N THR A 298 5.44 -9.51 -40.30
CA THR A 298 5.12 -10.55 -39.28
C THR A 298 6.31 -10.97 -38.41
N GLU A 299 7.55 -10.65 -38.79
CA GLU A 299 8.71 -10.94 -37.94
C GLU A 299 8.71 -10.07 -36.67
N ILE A 300 8.09 -8.88 -36.72
CA ILE A 300 8.05 -7.96 -35.57
C ILE A 300 7.33 -8.61 -34.38
N THR A 301 6.26 -9.36 -34.61
CA THR A 301 5.49 -10.01 -33.53
C THR A 301 5.96 -11.43 -33.20
N SER A 302 6.93 -11.95 -33.95
CA SER A 302 7.41 -13.32 -33.78
C SER A 302 8.38 -13.49 -32.60
N VAL A 303 8.40 -14.68 -32.00
CA VAL A 303 9.29 -15.02 -30.87
C VAL A 303 10.78 -14.93 -31.25
N ASP A 304 11.16 -15.29 -32.48
CA ASP A 304 12.54 -15.15 -32.98
C ASP A 304 12.82 -13.79 -33.64
N GLY A 305 11.88 -12.85 -33.55
CA GLY A 305 12.00 -11.53 -34.17
C GLY A 305 11.87 -10.40 -33.16
N GLY A 306 11.05 -9.39 -33.49
CA GLY A 306 10.94 -8.15 -32.72
C GLY A 306 10.47 -8.37 -31.28
N PHE A 307 9.42 -9.17 -31.09
CA PHE A 307 8.84 -9.46 -29.77
C PHE A 307 9.85 -10.11 -28.83
N GLY A 308 10.44 -11.25 -29.22
CA GLY A 308 11.41 -11.93 -28.35
C GLY A 308 12.66 -11.10 -28.10
N SER A 309 13.11 -10.34 -29.10
CA SER A 309 14.25 -9.42 -28.95
C SER A 309 13.97 -8.34 -27.90
N LEU A 310 12.77 -7.72 -27.91
CA LEU A 310 12.39 -6.74 -26.89
C LEU A 310 12.29 -7.36 -25.49
N VAL A 311 11.70 -8.55 -25.36
CA VAL A 311 11.62 -9.25 -24.07
C VAL A 311 13.01 -9.47 -23.47
N VAL A 312 13.98 -9.93 -24.27
CA VAL A 312 15.37 -10.14 -23.81
C VAL A 312 16.02 -8.83 -23.40
N ILE A 313 15.86 -7.78 -24.21
CA ILE A 313 16.37 -6.42 -23.91
C ILE A 313 15.79 -5.92 -22.58
N ASN A 314 14.46 -5.93 -22.44
CA ASN A 314 13.77 -5.48 -21.23
C ASN A 314 14.22 -6.26 -20.00
N SER A 315 14.36 -7.58 -20.11
CA SER A 315 14.79 -8.45 -19.01
C SER A 315 16.21 -8.16 -18.56
N CYS A 316 17.15 -7.97 -19.50
CA CYS A 316 18.55 -7.68 -19.19
C CYS A 316 18.76 -6.29 -18.59
N LEU A 317 17.89 -5.32 -18.93
CA LEU A 317 18.00 -3.92 -18.49
C LEU A 317 17.22 -3.62 -17.19
N SER A 318 16.31 -4.49 -16.76
CA SER A 318 15.39 -4.28 -15.62
C SER A 318 16.05 -4.08 -14.23
N LYS A 319 17.29 -4.51 -14.03
CA LYS A 319 18.01 -4.40 -12.74
C LYS A 319 19.40 -3.81 -12.92
N GLY A 320 19.50 -2.49 -12.69
CA GLY A 320 20.75 -1.77 -12.47
C GLY A 320 21.58 -1.57 -13.74
N ILE A 321 21.41 -0.41 -14.37
CA ILE A 321 22.50 0.17 -15.17
C ILE A 321 23.47 0.75 -14.14
N ASP A 322 24.66 0.14 -14.01
CA ASP A 322 25.73 0.75 -13.23
C ASP A 322 26.03 2.13 -13.82
N VAL A 323 26.30 3.12 -12.96
CA VAL A 323 26.52 4.52 -13.35
C VAL A 323 27.64 4.67 -14.40
N ASN A 324 28.55 3.70 -14.50
CA ASN A 324 29.65 3.69 -15.46
C ASN A 324 29.26 3.18 -16.86
N ASP A 325 28.12 2.51 -17.05
CA ASP A 325 27.69 1.95 -18.34
C ASP A 325 26.67 2.84 -19.09
N HIS A 326 26.35 4.03 -18.57
CA HIS A 326 25.35 4.95 -19.13
C HIS A 326 25.60 5.34 -20.60
N LEU A 327 26.86 5.38 -21.05
CA LEU A 327 27.20 5.76 -22.42
C LEU A 327 26.89 4.67 -23.45
N VAL A 328 27.21 3.41 -23.14
CA VAL A 328 27.01 2.28 -24.07
C VAL A 328 25.52 1.92 -24.13
N PHE A 329 24.86 1.86 -22.98
CA PHE A 329 23.42 1.62 -22.95
C PHE A 329 22.63 2.81 -23.52
N GLY A 330 23.09 4.05 -23.32
CA GLY A 330 22.43 5.24 -23.84
C GLY A 330 22.23 5.21 -25.36
N GLN A 331 23.27 4.86 -26.12
CA GLN A 331 23.16 4.73 -27.58
C GLN A 331 22.21 3.60 -27.98
N LEU A 332 22.30 2.45 -27.32
CA LEU A 332 21.42 1.31 -27.60
C LEU A 332 19.95 1.64 -27.33
N PHE A 333 19.62 2.30 -26.21
CA PHE A 333 18.26 2.76 -25.93
C PHE A 333 17.73 3.66 -27.05
N PHE A 334 18.59 4.54 -27.57
CA PHE A 334 18.26 5.43 -28.69
C PHE A 334 18.03 4.66 -29.99
N ASP A 335 18.90 3.71 -30.32
CA ASP A 335 18.80 2.90 -31.55
C ASP A 335 17.54 2.02 -31.56
N VAL A 336 17.22 1.40 -30.42
CA VAL A 336 15.99 0.61 -30.25
C VAL A 336 14.76 1.50 -30.36
N LEU A 337 14.75 2.68 -29.71
CA LEU A 337 13.64 3.63 -29.81
C LEU A 337 13.41 4.11 -31.24
N ASN A 338 14.48 4.46 -31.95
CA ASN A 338 14.37 4.88 -33.35
C ASN A 338 13.82 3.76 -34.23
N THR A 339 14.22 2.51 -33.99
CA THR A 339 13.64 1.39 -34.72
C THR A 339 12.14 1.24 -34.44
N ILE A 340 11.70 1.39 -33.19
CA ILE A 340 10.27 1.37 -32.85
C ILE A 340 9.54 2.54 -33.55
N MET A 341 10.15 3.73 -33.60
CA MET A 341 9.57 4.87 -34.32
C MET A 341 9.54 4.65 -35.84
N GLU A 342 10.52 3.94 -36.42
CA GLU A 342 10.47 3.53 -37.82
C GLU A 342 9.32 2.56 -38.07
N TRP A 343 9.06 1.61 -37.17
CA TRP A 343 7.89 0.75 -37.26
C TRP A 343 6.60 1.56 -37.26
N ARG A 344 6.49 2.62 -36.46
CA ARG A 344 5.32 3.51 -36.50
C ARG A 344 5.09 4.10 -37.89
N ASN A 345 6.16 4.50 -38.57
CA ASN A 345 6.07 5.16 -39.88
C ASN A 345 5.82 4.17 -41.03
N CYS A 346 6.27 2.92 -40.89
CA CYS A 346 6.21 1.92 -41.96
C CYS A 346 5.13 0.84 -41.76
N GLU A 347 4.71 0.59 -40.53
CA GLU A 347 3.89 -0.54 -40.08
C GLU A 347 2.94 -0.08 -38.94
N GLU A 348 2.19 1.01 -39.16
CA GLU A 348 1.37 1.67 -38.13
C GLU A 348 0.34 0.73 -37.46
N GLU A 349 -0.15 -0.27 -38.20
CA GLU A 349 -1.13 -1.27 -37.71
C GLU A 349 -0.64 -2.03 -36.46
N ILE A 350 0.68 -2.08 -36.24
CA ILE A 350 1.28 -2.75 -35.07
C ILE A 350 0.93 -2.03 -33.77
N PHE A 351 0.71 -0.72 -33.78
CA PHE A 351 0.60 0.09 -32.57
C PHE A 351 -0.81 0.13 -31.95
N LEU A 352 -1.79 -0.52 -32.56
CA LEU A 352 -3.19 -0.57 -32.08
C LEU A 352 -3.85 0.83 -31.94
N PHE A 353 -3.33 1.86 -32.63
CA PHE A 353 -3.78 3.24 -32.46
C PHE A 353 -5.22 3.51 -32.88
N ASP A 354 -5.71 2.85 -33.93
CA ASP A 354 -7.08 3.03 -34.44
C ASP A 354 -8.04 1.87 -34.08
N CYS A 355 -7.70 1.08 -33.06
CA CYS A 355 -8.48 -0.10 -32.70
C CYS A 355 -9.69 0.23 -31.81
N THR A 356 -10.88 0.18 -32.41
CA THR A 356 -12.18 0.28 -31.70
C THR A 356 -12.85 -1.08 -31.45
N SER A 357 -12.25 -2.17 -31.95
CA SER A 357 -12.81 -3.51 -31.82
C SER A 357 -12.49 -4.11 -30.45
N LYS A 358 -13.44 -4.86 -29.86
CA LYS A 358 -13.23 -5.55 -28.57
C LYS A 358 -12.25 -6.73 -28.65
N LEU A 359 -11.94 -7.22 -29.86
CA LEU A 359 -11.12 -8.41 -30.05
C LEU A 359 -9.77 -8.00 -30.61
N LEU A 360 -8.80 -7.84 -29.72
CA LEU A 360 -7.43 -7.50 -30.07
C LEU A 360 -6.63 -8.78 -30.33
N GLU A 361 -5.80 -8.77 -31.38
CA GLU A 361 -4.94 -9.91 -31.69
C GLU A 361 -3.86 -10.10 -30.60
N PRO A 362 -3.65 -11.32 -30.09
CA PRO A 362 -2.68 -11.56 -29.02
C PRO A 362 -1.25 -11.13 -29.36
N ASP A 363 -0.82 -11.40 -30.59
CA ASP A 363 0.53 -11.08 -31.05
C ASP A 363 0.79 -9.57 -31.05
N LEU A 364 -0.22 -8.76 -31.41
CA LEU A 364 -0.17 -7.30 -31.38
C LEU A 364 -0.20 -6.75 -29.94
N LEU A 365 -1.01 -7.32 -29.06
CA LEU A 365 -1.02 -6.94 -27.64
C LEU A 365 0.35 -7.16 -27.00
N ALA A 366 0.97 -8.29 -27.30
CA ALA A 366 2.24 -8.67 -26.69
C ALA A 366 3.41 -7.79 -27.13
N ILE A 367 3.49 -7.43 -28.41
CA ILE A 367 4.53 -6.50 -28.87
C ILE A 367 4.34 -5.10 -28.24
N ASN A 368 3.12 -4.60 -28.13
CA ASN A 368 2.85 -3.30 -27.50
C ASN A 368 3.16 -3.30 -26.00
N VAL A 369 2.88 -4.41 -25.30
CA VAL A 369 3.33 -4.62 -23.92
C VAL A 369 4.83 -4.44 -23.81
N GLU A 370 5.61 -5.07 -24.67
CA GLU A 370 7.08 -5.03 -24.59
C GLU A 370 7.64 -3.68 -25.03
N ILE A 371 7.00 -2.99 -25.97
CA ILE A 371 7.29 -1.60 -26.29
C ILE A 371 7.04 -0.71 -25.05
N LEU A 372 5.90 -0.83 -24.39
CA LEU A 372 5.59 -0.07 -23.18
C LEU A 372 6.60 -0.34 -22.06
N ARG A 373 6.96 -1.61 -21.82
CA ARG A 373 8.00 -1.99 -20.83
C ARG A 373 9.34 -1.35 -21.16
N PHE A 374 9.73 -1.33 -22.43
CA PHE A 374 10.94 -0.67 -22.88
C PHE A 374 10.89 0.85 -22.63
N LEU A 375 9.80 1.52 -23.01
CA LEU A 375 9.61 2.95 -22.80
C LEU A 375 9.63 3.35 -21.31
N ARG A 376 9.05 2.51 -20.45
CA ARG A 376 9.12 2.69 -18.99
C ARG A 376 10.55 2.64 -18.46
N LEU A 377 11.36 1.69 -18.94
CA LEU A 377 12.78 1.60 -18.60
C LEU A 377 13.56 2.83 -19.11
N LEU A 378 13.29 3.26 -20.34
CA LEU A 378 13.90 4.45 -20.94
C LEU A 378 13.67 5.70 -20.08
N ILE A 379 12.43 5.97 -19.68
CA ILE A 379 12.09 7.16 -18.88
C ILE A 379 12.70 7.09 -17.48
N LYS A 380 12.78 5.90 -16.88
CA LYS A 380 13.39 5.71 -15.55
C LYS A 380 14.89 5.95 -15.54
N HIS A 381 15.58 5.61 -16.63
CA HIS A 381 17.04 5.60 -16.65
C HIS A 381 17.67 6.76 -17.44
N LEU A 382 17.02 7.23 -18.51
CA LEU A 382 17.59 8.18 -19.47
C LEU A 382 16.61 9.28 -19.92
N PRO A 383 15.83 9.92 -19.02
CA PRO A 383 14.81 10.89 -19.43
C PRO A 383 15.40 12.13 -20.13
N THR A 384 16.64 12.50 -19.83
CA THR A 384 17.32 13.69 -20.38
C THR A 384 17.96 13.47 -21.74
N SER A 385 18.10 12.22 -22.17
CA SER A 385 18.72 11.86 -23.46
C SER A 385 17.72 11.76 -24.61
N VAL A 386 16.42 11.85 -24.30
CA VAL A 386 15.32 11.73 -25.26
C VAL A 386 15.09 13.06 -25.97
N THR A 387 15.01 13.04 -27.30
CA THR A 387 14.81 14.24 -28.13
C THR A 387 13.36 14.72 -28.09
N SER A 388 13.08 15.92 -28.61
CA SER A 388 11.71 16.47 -28.67
C SER A 388 10.77 15.56 -29.48
N GLU A 389 11.20 15.10 -30.67
CA GLU A 389 10.39 14.23 -31.53
C GLU A 389 10.10 12.86 -30.88
N GLN A 390 11.06 12.33 -30.12
CA GLN A 390 10.90 11.09 -29.38
C GLN A 390 9.94 11.26 -28.20
N TRP A 391 10.00 12.40 -27.50
CA TRP A 391 9.01 12.73 -26.46
C TRP A 391 7.61 12.86 -27.06
N ASP A 392 7.45 13.53 -28.20
CA ASP A 392 6.16 13.63 -28.89
C ASP A 392 5.61 12.25 -29.26
N PHE A 393 6.47 11.34 -29.74
CA PHE A 393 6.08 9.96 -30.00
C PHE A 393 5.60 9.26 -28.73
N ILE A 394 6.38 9.31 -27.64
CA ILE A 394 6.05 8.64 -26.38
C ILE A 394 4.71 9.16 -25.81
N MET A 395 4.54 10.48 -25.79
CA MET A 395 3.41 11.15 -25.15
C MET A 395 2.12 11.03 -25.97
N CYS A 396 2.22 11.04 -27.30
CA CYS A 396 1.07 10.74 -28.16
C CYS A 396 0.69 9.26 -28.08
N SER A 397 1.66 8.35 -28.12
CA SER A 397 1.40 6.90 -28.07
C SER A 397 0.67 6.51 -26.78
N ILE A 398 1.07 7.08 -25.63
CA ILE A 398 0.39 6.79 -24.35
C ILE A 398 -1.05 7.30 -24.33
N LEU A 399 -1.35 8.46 -24.91
CA LEU A 399 -2.73 8.96 -25.01
C LEU A 399 -3.58 8.06 -25.89
N THR A 400 -3.06 7.64 -27.05
CA THR A 400 -3.79 6.77 -27.96
C THR A 400 -4.03 5.39 -27.35
N TRP A 401 -3.02 4.78 -26.71
CA TRP A 401 -3.21 3.52 -25.99
C TRP A 401 -4.19 3.63 -24.82
N LEU A 402 -4.25 4.77 -24.11
CA LEU A 402 -5.26 5.05 -23.10
C LEU A 402 -6.68 5.10 -23.69
N GLU A 403 -6.83 5.67 -24.89
CA GLU A 403 -8.09 5.68 -25.63
C GLU A 403 -8.49 4.24 -26.02
N THR A 404 -7.59 3.46 -26.63
CA THR A 404 -7.81 2.03 -26.96
C THR A 404 -8.19 1.20 -25.73
N MET A 405 -7.55 1.44 -24.58
CA MET A 405 -7.89 0.81 -23.31
C MET A 405 -9.34 1.11 -22.92
N SER A 406 -9.75 2.39 -22.96
CA SER A 406 -11.06 2.85 -22.46
C SER A 406 -12.24 2.16 -23.15
N GLU A 407 -12.06 1.77 -24.42
CA GLU A 407 -13.08 1.10 -25.22
C GLU A 407 -13.14 -0.42 -25.01
N THR A 408 -11.99 -1.03 -24.69
CA THR A 408 -11.82 -2.49 -24.78
C THR A 408 -11.76 -3.21 -23.44
N VAL A 409 -11.34 -2.54 -22.35
CA VAL A 409 -11.09 -3.20 -21.06
C VAL A 409 -12.36 -3.46 -20.25
N SER A 410 -12.40 -4.63 -19.60
CA SER A 410 -13.41 -5.06 -18.62
C SER A 410 -12.79 -5.96 -17.54
N LEU A 411 -13.50 -6.25 -16.45
CA LEU A 411 -13.00 -7.18 -15.42
C LEU A 411 -12.77 -8.61 -15.94
N ASP A 412 -13.51 -9.02 -16.97
CA ASP A 412 -13.45 -10.35 -17.59
C ASP A 412 -12.49 -10.42 -18.79
N SER A 413 -11.75 -9.33 -19.03
CA SER A 413 -10.77 -9.27 -20.12
C SER A 413 -9.71 -10.36 -19.99
N LYS A 414 -9.21 -10.81 -21.13
CA LYS A 414 -8.19 -11.86 -21.18
C LYS A 414 -6.87 -11.37 -20.55
N PRO A 415 -6.03 -12.25 -19.99
CA PRO A 415 -4.86 -11.86 -19.20
C PRO A 415 -3.85 -10.99 -19.96
N LEU A 416 -3.63 -11.26 -21.24
CA LEU A 416 -2.71 -10.45 -22.06
C LEU A 416 -3.24 -9.03 -22.28
N GLN A 417 -4.55 -8.87 -22.46
CA GLN A 417 -5.20 -7.56 -22.52
C GLN A 417 -5.10 -6.86 -21.16
N LEU A 418 -5.36 -7.56 -20.05
CA LEU A 418 -5.16 -7.01 -18.71
C LEU A 418 -3.72 -6.55 -18.49
N HIS A 419 -2.74 -7.31 -18.98
CA HIS A 419 -1.34 -6.96 -18.89
C HIS A 419 -0.98 -5.71 -19.68
N PHE A 420 -1.48 -5.60 -20.92
CA PHE A 420 -1.35 -4.37 -21.73
C PHE A 420 -1.89 -3.14 -20.99
N VAL A 421 -3.08 -3.25 -20.43
CA VAL A 421 -3.71 -2.19 -19.63
C VAL A 421 -2.88 -1.84 -18.39
N CYS A 422 -2.34 -2.84 -17.69
CA CYS A 422 -1.45 -2.62 -16.55
C CYS A 422 -0.18 -1.86 -16.97
N GLN A 423 0.40 -2.18 -18.14
CA GLN A 423 1.59 -1.48 -18.65
C GLN A 423 1.30 -0.02 -19.02
N ILE A 424 0.14 0.27 -19.62
CA ILE A 424 -0.30 1.65 -19.90
C ILE A 424 -0.42 2.44 -18.58
N CYS A 425 -1.09 1.87 -17.58
CA CYS A 425 -1.24 2.52 -16.28
C CYS A 425 0.12 2.72 -15.57
N GLY A 426 1.00 1.73 -15.65
CA GLY A 426 2.37 1.79 -15.13
C GLY A 426 3.19 2.89 -15.80
N MET A 427 3.10 3.02 -17.12
CA MET A 427 3.75 4.07 -17.90
C MET A 427 3.26 5.47 -17.51
N LEU A 428 1.94 5.66 -17.39
CA LEU A 428 1.38 6.93 -16.94
C LEU A 428 1.85 7.28 -15.51
N SER A 429 1.93 6.28 -14.63
CA SER A 429 2.41 6.47 -13.25
C SER A 429 3.90 6.85 -13.22
N ASP A 430 4.73 6.18 -14.03
CA ASP A 430 6.16 6.46 -14.16
C ASP A 430 6.40 7.89 -14.69
N LEU A 431 5.60 8.33 -15.69
CA LEU A 431 5.62 9.71 -16.20
C LEU A 431 5.22 10.73 -15.12
N CYS A 432 4.12 10.49 -14.39
CA CYS A 432 3.68 11.37 -13.32
C CYS A 432 4.77 11.53 -12.24
N TYR A 433 5.35 10.41 -11.78
CA TYR A 433 6.42 10.44 -10.79
C TYR A 433 7.66 11.18 -11.29
N MET A 434 8.04 10.97 -12.55
CA MET A 434 9.15 11.69 -13.17
C MET A 434 8.89 13.21 -13.14
N PHE A 435 7.74 13.67 -13.64
CA PHE A 435 7.38 15.09 -13.62
C PHE A 435 7.21 15.70 -12.22
N GLU A 436 6.83 14.92 -11.21
CA GLU A 436 6.76 15.38 -9.81
C GLU A 436 8.14 15.48 -9.14
N THR A 437 9.13 14.68 -9.57
CA THR A 437 10.45 14.58 -8.93
C THR A 437 11.57 15.31 -9.68
N ILE A 438 11.30 15.81 -10.90
CA ILE A 438 12.24 16.60 -11.68
C ILE A 438 12.76 17.81 -10.88
N THR A 439 14.08 17.94 -10.80
CA THR A 439 14.74 19.10 -10.18
C THR A 439 14.85 20.27 -11.18
N PRO A 440 14.99 21.53 -10.71
CA PRO A 440 15.17 22.70 -11.59
C PRO A 440 16.37 22.60 -12.55
N GLU A 441 17.36 21.76 -12.22
CA GLU A 441 18.54 21.50 -13.05
C GLU A 441 18.19 20.56 -14.21
N ILE A 442 17.40 19.51 -13.95
CA ILE A 442 16.93 18.55 -14.97
C ILE A 442 15.93 19.23 -15.92
N ILE A 443 15.08 20.15 -15.44
CA ILE A 443 14.15 20.93 -16.30
C ILE A 443 14.90 21.61 -17.45
N LYS A 444 16.12 22.12 -17.21
CA LYS A 444 16.91 22.81 -18.24
C LYS A 444 17.45 21.88 -19.33
N THR A 445 17.53 20.58 -19.05
CA THR A 445 18.01 19.56 -19.99
C THR A 445 16.90 18.94 -20.81
N LEU A 446 15.64 19.05 -20.36
CA LEU A 446 14.47 18.59 -21.09
C LEU A 446 14.06 19.59 -22.18
N PRO A 447 13.30 19.14 -23.20
CA PRO A 447 12.71 20.05 -24.18
C PRO A 447 11.91 21.17 -23.50
N ALA A 448 12.13 22.42 -23.90
CA ALA A 448 11.66 23.60 -23.16
C ALA A 448 10.13 23.66 -22.97
N ASN A 449 9.36 23.11 -23.91
CA ASN A 449 7.89 23.13 -23.86
C ASN A 449 7.29 21.91 -23.15
N LEU A 450 8.05 20.82 -22.99
CA LEU A 450 7.54 19.54 -22.51
C LEU A 450 6.85 19.62 -21.13
N PRO A 451 7.41 20.30 -20.11
CA PRO A 451 6.71 20.42 -18.82
C PRO A 451 5.39 21.20 -18.91
N ASN A 452 5.32 22.19 -19.81
CA ASN A 452 4.10 22.98 -20.01
C ASN A 452 3.04 22.19 -20.78
N GLU A 453 3.46 21.45 -21.80
CA GLU A 453 2.59 20.54 -22.57
C GLU A 453 2.06 19.41 -21.69
N TRP A 454 2.92 18.81 -20.85
CA TRP A 454 2.50 17.82 -19.87
C TRP A 454 1.36 18.34 -18.99
N ASN A 455 1.57 19.48 -18.33
CA ASN A 455 0.62 20.02 -17.36
C ASN A 455 -0.68 20.57 -17.98
N ASN A 456 -0.64 21.04 -19.23
CA ASN A 456 -1.77 21.73 -19.85
C ASN A 456 -2.48 20.93 -20.95
N PHE A 457 -1.86 19.89 -21.52
CA PHE A 457 -2.44 19.10 -22.61
C PHE A 457 -2.50 17.61 -22.26
N PHE A 458 -1.35 16.97 -22.06
CA PHE A 458 -1.29 15.51 -21.89
C PHE A 458 -1.98 15.03 -20.61
N VAL A 459 -1.81 15.75 -19.50
CA VAL A 459 -2.49 15.45 -18.23
C VAL A 459 -4.02 15.54 -18.37
N GLU A 460 -4.53 16.52 -19.12
CA GLU A 460 -5.98 16.65 -19.35
C GLU A 460 -6.50 15.48 -20.19
N GLY A 461 -5.83 15.15 -21.29
CA GLY A 461 -6.20 14.01 -22.15
C GLY A 461 -6.15 12.68 -21.40
N ALA A 462 -5.08 12.41 -20.66
CA ALA A 462 -4.88 11.15 -19.96
C ALA A 462 -5.94 10.93 -18.86
N TYR A 463 -6.13 11.91 -17.97
CA TYR A 463 -7.10 11.78 -16.88
C TYR A 463 -8.56 11.97 -17.33
N GLY A 464 -8.78 12.62 -18.47
CA GLY A 464 -10.08 12.68 -19.14
C GLY A 464 -10.60 11.29 -19.53
N GLN A 465 -9.72 10.35 -19.86
CA GLN A 465 -10.06 8.95 -20.16
C GLN A 465 -9.97 8.04 -18.91
N LEU A 466 -8.89 8.19 -18.14
CA LEU A 466 -8.58 7.29 -17.02
C LEU A 466 -9.62 7.35 -15.89
N LEU A 467 -10.05 8.56 -15.49
CA LEU A 467 -10.97 8.72 -14.36
C LEU A 467 -12.36 8.13 -14.63
N PRO A 468 -13.03 8.41 -15.78
CA PRO A 468 -14.26 7.71 -16.14
C PRO A 468 -14.08 6.19 -16.22
N GLN A 469 -12.96 5.72 -16.77
CA GLN A 469 -12.70 4.28 -16.92
C GLN A 469 -12.52 3.59 -15.56
N PHE A 470 -11.82 4.22 -14.61
CA PHE A 470 -11.74 3.75 -13.23
C PHE A 470 -13.12 3.62 -12.58
N VAL A 471 -13.97 4.65 -12.71
CA VAL A 471 -15.33 4.62 -12.15
C VAL A 471 -16.18 3.51 -12.77
N LYS A 472 -16.06 3.30 -14.09
CA LYS A 472 -16.75 2.23 -14.82
C LYS A 472 -16.35 0.85 -14.32
N ILE A 473 -15.06 0.53 -14.28
CA ILE A 473 -14.57 -0.77 -13.79
C ILE A 473 -14.88 -0.97 -12.30
N ALA A 474 -14.76 0.08 -11.48
CA ALA A 474 -15.11 0.01 -10.06
C ALA A 474 -16.61 -0.31 -9.85
N ALA A 475 -17.49 0.14 -10.75
CA ALA A 475 -18.92 -0.19 -10.69
C ALA A 475 -19.20 -1.66 -11.04
N GLU A 476 -18.41 -2.27 -11.93
CA GLU A 476 -18.51 -3.70 -12.31
C GLU A 476 -18.13 -4.65 -11.15
N CYS A 477 -17.41 -4.15 -10.13
CA CYS A 477 -17.06 -4.94 -8.95
C CYS A 477 -18.27 -5.31 -8.08
N LYS A 478 -19.40 -4.61 -8.24
CA LYS A 478 -20.57 -4.78 -7.36
C LYS A 478 -21.28 -6.11 -7.63
N GLY A 479 -21.10 -7.07 -6.72
CA GLY A 479 -21.75 -8.39 -6.80
C GLY A 479 -20.96 -9.43 -7.60
N THR A 480 -19.73 -9.12 -7.97
CA THR A 480 -18.83 -9.99 -8.76
C THR A 480 -17.78 -10.62 -7.85
N ILE A 481 -17.50 -11.91 -8.03
CA ILE A 481 -16.36 -12.57 -7.38
C ILE A 481 -15.11 -12.15 -8.15
N LEU A 482 -14.24 -11.37 -7.50
CA LEU A 482 -13.05 -10.83 -8.14
C LEU A 482 -11.93 -11.88 -8.19
N LEU A 483 -11.44 -12.17 -9.40
CA LEU A 483 -10.27 -13.00 -9.61
C LEU A 483 -8.99 -12.25 -9.20
N PRO A 484 -7.89 -12.95 -8.85
CA PRO A 484 -6.61 -12.30 -8.57
C PRO A 484 -6.09 -11.44 -9.74
N SER A 485 -6.34 -11.83 -10.99
CA SER A 485 -6.02 -11.02 -12.18
C SER A 485 -6.77 -9.70 -12.22
N SER A 486 -8.05 -9.70 -11.87
CA SER A 486 -8.88 -8.50 -11.75
C SER A 486 -8.37 -7.57 -10.65
N MET A 487 -7.82 -8.12 -9.56
CA MET A 487 -7.19 -7.31 -8.50
C MET A 487 -5.91 -6.61 -8.96
N CYS A 488 -5.09 -7.25 -9.79
CA CYS A 488 -3.93 -6.61 -10.41
C CYS A 488 -4.35 -5.44 -11.32
N LEU A 489 -5.37 -5.63 -12.15
CA LEU A 489 -5.94 -4.56 -12.98
C LEU A 489 -6.39 -3.38 -12.12
N LEU A 490 -7.21 -3.63 -11.10
CA LEU A 490 -7.73 -2.59 -10.20
C LEU A 490 -6.60 -1.86 -9.46
N THR A 491 -5.51 -2.57 -9.15
CA THR A 491 -4.32 -1.97 -8.51
C THR A 491 -3.59 -1.06 -9.48
N ALA A 492 -3.26 -1.51 -10.69
CA ALA A 492 -2.55 -0.70 -11.68
C ALA A 492 -3.36 0.54 -12.11
N LEU A 493 -4.65 0.34 -12.41
CA LEU A 493 -5.57 1.43 -12.74
C LEU A 493 -5.73 2.40 -11.57
N GLY A 494 -5.77 1.86 -10.35
CA GLY A 494 -5.86 2.63 -9.11
C GLY A 494 -4.63 3.49 -8.84
N GLU A 495 -3.42 2.94 -9.04
CA GLU A 495 -2.15 3.67 -8.89
C GLU A 495 -2.07 4.84 -9.84
N ALA A 496 -2.38 4.63 -11.12
CA ALA A 496 -2.41 5.70 -12.10
C ALA A 496 -3.50 6.74 -11.77
N SER A 497 -4.71 6.29 -11.40
CA SER A 497 -5.84 7.20 -11.12
C SER A 497 -5.63 8.03 -9.85
N ALA A 498 -4.96 7.47 -8.84
CA ALA A 498 -4.64 8.17 -7.59
C ALA A 498 -3.72 9.37 -7.81
N LEU A 499 -2.95 9.41 -8.91
CA LEU A 499 -2.03 10.49 -9.25
C LEU A 499 -2.70 11.71 -9.90
N ILE A 500 -4.01 11.67 -10.17
CA ILE A 500 -4.75 12.80 -10.78
C ILE A 500 -4.47 14.16 -10.10
N PRO A 501 -4.01 15.19 -10.83
CA PRO A 501 -3.79 16.51 -10.27
C PRO A 501 -5.08 17.18 -9.82
N LEU A 502 -5.01 17.99 -8.75
CA LEU A 502 -6.18 18.70 -8.20
C LEU A 502 -6.89 19.56 -9.26
N LYS A 503 -6.13 20.26 -10.13
CA LYS A 503 -6.66 21.08 -11.23
C LYS A 503 -7.57 20.27 -12.17
N GLN A 504 -7.18 19.04 -12.51
CA GLN A 504 -7.98 18.18 -13.39
C GLN A 504 -9.18 17.58 -12.66
N LEU A 505 -9.01 17.23 -11.39
CA LEU A 505 -10.11 16.71 -10.58
C LEU A 505 -11.23 17.75 -10.38
N MET A 506 -10.88 19.03 -10.22
CA MET A 506 -11.84 20.15 -10.18
C MET A 506 -12.56 20.37 -11.53
N ASN A 507 -11.92 19.98 -12.64
CA ASN A 507 -12.40 20.18 -14.01
C ASN A 507 -12.78 18.87 -14.73
N HIS A 508 -13.08 17.81 -13.99
CA HIS A 508 -13.36 16.48 -14.52
C HIS A 508 -14.45 16.44 -15.62
N SER A 509 -14.41 15.36 -16.42
CA SER A 509 -15.38 15.02 -17.47
C SER A 509 -16.47 14.02 -17.03
N LEU A 510 -16.47 13.56 -15.76
CA LEU A 510 -17.49 12.63 -15.24
C LEU A 510 -18.93 13.16 -15.42
N PRO A 511 -19.91 12.26 -15.66
CA PRO A 511 -21.31 12.64 -15.81
C PRO A 511 -21.87 13.29 -14.54
N PRO A 512 -22.79 14.27 -14.67
CA PRO A 512 -23.39 14.93 -13.52
C PRO A 512 -24.20 13.95 -12.67
N LYS A 513 -24.02 14.00 -11.35
CA LYS A 513 -24.68 13.09 -10.40
C LYS A 513 -25.16 13.83 -9.16
N PHE A 514 -26.45 14.20 -9.16
CA PHE A 514 -27.09 14.94 -8.08
C PHE A 514 -28.05 14.04 -7.30
N ILE A 515 -28.10 14.23 -5.98
CA ILE A 515 -29.02 13.51 -5.08
C ILE A 515 -30.14 14.47 -4.66
N ALA A 516 -31.39 14.06 -4.86
CA ALA A 516 -32.56 14.87 -4.54
C ALA A 516 -32.57 15.25 -3.04
N GLY A 517 -32.78 16.54 -2.74
CA GLY A 517 -32.85 17.05 -1.37
C GLY A 517 -31.49 17.24 -0.67
N GLN A 518 -30.37 16.94 -1.33
CA GLN A 518 -29.03 17.19 -0.78
C GLN A 518 -28.72 18.70 -0.78
N LYS A 519 -28.76 19.32 0.40
CA LYS A 519 -28.33 20.72 0.58
C LYS A 519 -26.81 20.80 0.62
N THR A 520 -26.21 21.66 -0.20
CA THR A 520 -24.76 21.86 -0.27
C THR A 520 -24.45 23.26 -0.81
N ASN A 521 -23.34 23.86 -0.37
CA ASN A 521 -22.81 25.10 -0.94
C ASN A 521 -21.71 24.82 -1.99
N LEU A 522 -21.45 23.55 -2.30
CA LEU A 522 -20.44 23.13 -3.25
C LEU A 522 -20.92 23.34 -4.71
N PRO A 523 -20.03 23.70 -5.64
CA PRO A 523 -20.30 23.71 -7.08
C PRO A 523 -20.76 22.35 -7.61
N ASP A 524 -21.57 22.38 -8.69
CA ASP A 524 -22.16 21.20 -9.34
C ASP A 524 -21.15 20.12 -9.73
N LYS A 525 -19.99 20.51 -10.25
CA LYS A 525 -18.90 19.58 -10.60
C LYS A 525 -18.38 18.85 -9.36
N LEU A 526 -18.06 19.58 -8.29
CA LEU A 526 -17.59 19.00 -7.03
C LEU A 526 -18.63 18.09 -6.39
N GLN A 527 -19.91 18.47 -6.41
CA GLN A 527 -20.98 17.61 -5.93
C GLN A 527 -21.07 16.32 -6.75
N SER A 528 -20.94 16.40 -8.08
CA SER A 528 -20.97 15.24 -8.97
C SER A 528 -19.79 14.29 -8.72
N VAL A 529 -18.57 14.80 -8.53
CA VAL A 529 -17.40 13.97 -8.16
C VAL A 529 -17.63 13.27 -6.84
N LEU A 530 -18.05 14.01 -5.80
CA LEU A 530 -18.28 13.44 -4.48
C LEU A 530 -19.36 12.36 -4.50
N ASN A 531 -20.48 12.60 -5.18
CA ASN A 531 -21.57 11.63 -5.29
C ASN A 531 -21.22 10.42 -6.16
N THR A 532 -20.19 10.53 -7.01
CA THR A 532 -19.71 9.44 -7.86
C THR A 532 -18.66 8.59 -7.14
N LEU A 533 -17.63 9.23 -6.56
CA LEU A 533 -16.49 8.55 -5.97
C LEU A 533 -16.73 8.08 -4.53
N THR A 534 -17.38 8.87 -3.68
CA THR A 534 -17.52 8.53 -2.25
C THR A 534 -18.20 7.16 -2.02
N PRO A 535 -19.26 6.78 -2.75
CA PRO A 535 -19.86 5.44 -2.64
C PRO A 535 -18.90 4.28 -2.96
N LEU A 536 -17.82 4.50 -3.71
CA LEU A 536 -16.83 3.47 -4.03
C LEU A 536 -16.01 3.04 -2.79
N LEU A 537 -16.05 3.81 -1.70
CA LEU A 537 -15.52 3.38 -0.40
C LEU A 537 -16.29 2.19 0.19
N LEU A 538 -17.49 1.89 -0.30
CA LEU A 538 -18.28 0.69 0.07
C LEU A 538 -17.93 -0.54 -0.79
N CYS A 539 -17.06 -0.40 -1.79
CA CYS A 539 -16.70 -1.50 -2.67
C CYS A 539 -15.88 -2.56 -1.91
N LYS A 540 -16.20 -3.84 -2.13
CA LYS A 540 -15.49 -4.99 -1.52
C LYS A 540 -14.18 -5.31 -2.25
N ALA A 541 -13.44 -4.27 -2.60
CA ALA A 541 -12.18 -4.34 -3.32
C ALA A 541 -11.23 -3.30 -2.74
N ARG A 542 -10.19 -3.76 -2.04
CA ARG A 542 -9.19 -2.91 -1.39
C ARG A 542 -8.57 -1.87 -2.34
N PRO A 543 -8.13 -2.21 -3.57
CA PRO A 543 -7.56 -1.22 -4.49
C PRO A 543 -8.54 -0.08 -4.83
N VAL A 544 -9.83 -0.38 -4.99
CA VAL A 544 -10.87 0.62 -5.29
C VAL A 544 -11.05 1.57 -4.11
N GLN A 545 -11.16 1.03 -2.89
CA GLN A 545 -11.34 1.83 -1.68
C GLN A 545 -10.15 2.78 -1.44
N ILE A 546 -8.92 2.27 -1.59
CA ILE A 546 -7.69 3.06 -1.39
C ILE A 546 -7.51 4.10 -2.48
N THR A 547 -7.73 3.75 -3.75
CA THR A 547 -7.69 4.71 -4.87
C THR A 547 -8.67 5.86 -4.62
N THR A 548 -9.91 5.50 -4.27
CA THR A 548 -10.97 6.46 -3.96
C THR A 548 -10.56 7.38 -2.82
N TYR A 549 -9.97 6.83 -1.76
CA TYR A 549 -9.41 7.62 -0.67
C TYR A 549 -8.34 8.60 -1.15
N HIS A 550 -7.36 8.19 -1.96
CA HIS A 550 -6.30 9.08 -2.43
C HIS A 550 -6.81 10.21 -3.33
N ILE A 551 -7.76 9.91 -4.22
CA ILE A 551 -8.40 10.93 -5.07
C ILE A 551 -9.17 11.93 -4.20
N LEU A 552 -10.01 11.44 -3.28
CA LEU A 552 -10.82 12.29 -2.41
C LEU A 552 -9.97 13.11 -1.42
N HIS A 553 -8.87 12.54 -0.92
CA HIS A 553 -7.93 13.22 -0.02
C HIS A 553 -7.46 14.56 -0.59
N LYS A 554 -7.20 14.62 -1.91
CA LYS A 554 -6.77 15.85 -2.60
C LYS A 554 -7.87 16.92 -2.59
N LEU A 555 -9.15 16.53 -2.59
CA LEU A 555 -10.29 17.46 -2.58
C LEU A 555 -10.66 17.96 -1.18
N MET A 556 -10.51 17.12 -0.14
CA MET A 556 -11.06 17.39 1.19
C MET A 556 -10.62 18.74 1.78
N SER A 557 -9.40 19.17 1.47
CA SER A 557 -8.84 20.43 1.97
C SER A 557 -9.47 21.69 1.33
N GLU A 558 -10.01 21.57 0.12
CA GLU A 558 -10.58 22.69 -0.63
C GLU A 558 -12.04 22.95 -0.28
N LEU A 559 -12.80 21.90 0.08
CA LEU A 559 -14.24 21.98 0.31
C LEU A 559 -14.67 23.03 1.36
N PRO A 560 -13.97 23.21 2.50
CA PRO A 560 -14.36 24.20 3.51
C PRO A 560 -14.35 25.65 3.00
N THR A 561 -13.61 25.96 1.92
CA THR A 561 -13.52 27.32 1.38
C THR A 561 -14.88 27.84 0.90
N PHE A 562 -15.69 26.99 0.26
CA PHE A 562 -17.02 27.33 -0.24
C PHE A 562 -18.01 27.61 0.89
N ASP A 563 -17.97 26.81 1.96
CA ASP A 563 -18.79 27.06 3.15
C ASP A 563 -18.36 28.35 3.88
N ASN A 564 -17.07 28.68 3.87
CA ASN A 564 -16.53 29.90 4.46
C ASN A 564 -16.92 31.16 3.67
N GLU A 565 -16.90 31.10 2.34
CA GLU A 565 -17.37 32.19 1.48
C GLU A 565 -18.87 32.44 1.67
N HIS A 566 -19.65 31.37 1.77
CA HIS A 566 -21.09 31.46 2.05
C HIS A 566 -21.38 32.00 3.46
N LEU A 567 -20.56 31.67 4.46
CA LEU A 567 -20.68 32.27 5.80
C LEU A 567 -20.46 33.78 5.78
N LYS A 568 -19.43 34.25 5.06
CA LYS A 568 -19.09 35.68 4.97
C LYS A 568 -20.12 36.51 4.21
N SER A 569 -20.87 35.92 3.28
CA SER A 569 -21.91 36.63 2.52
C SER A 569 -23.20 36.84 3.30
N TYR A 570 -23.41 36.12 4.41
CA TYR A 570 -24.65 36.12 5.21
C TYR A 570 -24.67 37.09 6.39
N ASP A 571 -23.63 37.90 6.58
CA ASP A 571 -23.46 38.78 7.76
C ASP A 571 -24.43 39.99 7.84
N ASP A 572 -25.52 40.03 7.06
CA ASP A 572 -26.47 41.17 7.03
C ASP A 572 -27.91 40.85 7.46
N ASN A 573 -28.29 39.59 7.74
CA ASN A 573 -29.67 39.24 8.12
C ASN A 573 -29.73 38.42 9.42
N GLY A 574 -29.99 39.11 10.54
CA GLY A 574 -30.00 38.58 11.91
C GLY A 574 -31.11 37.58 12.25
N ASN A 575 -31.07 36.38 11.66
CA ASN A 575 -31.83 35.22 12.14
C ASN A 575 -30.91 34.24 12.90
N ASP A 576 -31.11 34.17 14.23
CA ASP A 576 -30.48 33.25 15.19
C ASP A 576 -31.04 31.81 15.08
N GLU A 577 -31.20 31.26 13.88
CA GLU A 577 -31.37 29.80 13.76
C GLU A 577 -30.00 29.13 13.91
N GLU A 578 -29.92 28.14 14.80
CA GLU A 578 -28.71 27.39 15.13
C GLU A 578 -28.08 26.80 13.84
N ARG A 579 -27.13 27.53 13.25
CA ARG A 579 -26.50 27.23 11.96
C ARG A 579 -25.82 25.86 12.03
N ALA A 580 -26.52 24.80 11.66
CA ALA A 580 -26.01 23.43 11.64
C ALA A 580 -25.71 23.03 10.20
N LEU A 581 -24.51 23.34 9.72
CA LEU A 581 -24.00 22.82 8.46
C LEU A 581 -23.54 21.37 8.67
N SER A 582 -23.92 20.48 7.76
CA SER A 582 -23.38 19.13 7.73
C SER A 582 -22.05 19.11 6.97
N PRO A 583 -21.07 18.29 7.39
CA PRO A 583 -19.97 17.90 6.50
C PRO A 583 -20.50 17.30 5.17
N PRO A 584 -19.64 17.09 4.16
CA PRO A 584 -20.06 16.61 2.84
C PRO A 584 -21.02 15.41 2.93
N ALA A 585 -22.27 15.60 2.48
CA ALA A 585 -23.34 14.65 2.74
C ALA A 585 -23.09 13.26 2.13
N ALA A 586 -22.37 13.18 1.00
CA ALA A 586 -21.95 11.91 0.40
C ALA A 586 -21.09 11.07 1.35
N LEU A 587 -20.18 11.72 2.10
CA LEU A 587 -19.30 11.07 3.06
C LEU A 587 -20.08 10.64 4.31
N MET A 588 -20.97 11.49 4.80
CA MET A 588 -21.83 11.15 5.93
C MET A 588 -22.76 9.96 5.62
N SER A 589 -23.22 9.82 4.37
CA SER A 589 -24.02 8.67 3.92
C SER A 589 -23.25 7.35 3.98
N VAL A 590 -21.99 7.35 3.51
CA VAL A 590 -21.10 6.18 3.57
C VAL A 590 -20.79 5.80 5.02
N ILE A 591 -20.44 6.78 5.85
CA ILE A 591 -20.20 6.58 7.28
C ILE A 591 -21.43 5.95 7.93
N GLY A 592 -22.63 6.50 7.71
CA GLY A 592 -23.86 5.97 8.29
C GLY A 592 -24.19 4.54 7.83
N THR A 593 -23.91 4.20 6.58
CA THR A 593 -24.12 2.84 6.04
C THR A 593 -23.18 1.84 6.73
N GLN A 594 -21.90 2.17 6.82
CA GLN A 594 -20.91 1.28 7.45
C GLN A 594 -21.05 1.21 8.97
N GLU A 595 -21.54 2.26 9.64
CA GLU A 595 -21.85 2.21 11.07
C GLU A 595 -22.87 1.11 11.38
N ALA A 596 -23.90 0.95 10.55
CA ALA A 596 -24.89 -0.11 10.72
C ALA A 596 -24.27 -1.52 10.57
N ASP A 597 -23.35 -1.69 9.62
CA ASP A 597 -22.63 -2.95 9.43
C ASP A 597 -21.71 -3.25 10.63
N LEU A 598 -20.97 -2.25 11.11
CA LEU A 598 -20.06 -2.37 12.25
C LEU A 598 -20.80 -2.64 13.56
N GLU A 599 -21.99 -2.06 13.77
CA GLU A 599 -22.83 -2.36 14.92
C GLU A 599 -23.22 -3.85 14.97
N ASN A 600 -23.47 -4.46 13.80
CA ASN A 600 -23.71 -5.91 13.71
C ASN A 600 -22.44 -6.73 14.01
N ILE A 601 -21.29 -6.32 13.47
CA ILE A 601 -19.99 -7.00 13.70
C ILE A 601 -19.60 -6.96 15.19
N PHE A 602 -19.80 -5.82 15.86
CA PHE A 602 -19.35 -5.60 17.23
C PHE A 602 -20.42 -5.82 18.31
N CYS A 603 -21.62 -6.30 17.97
CA CYS A 603 -22.77 -6.37 18.88
C CYS A 603 -22.49 -7.05 20.23
N ASN A 604 -21.59 -8.04 20.26
CA ASN A 604 -21.24 -8.82 21.45
C ASN A 604 -19.86 -8.50 22.04
N ILE A 605 -19.18 -7.46 21.53
CA ILE A 605 -17.81 -7.12 21.93
C ILE A 605 -17.85 -5.83 22.77
N PRO A 606 -17.38 -5.83 24.03
CA PRO A 606 -17.36 -4.63 24.84
C PRO A 606 -16.24 -3.67 24.40
N VAL A 607 -16.40 -2.38 24.71
CA VAL A 607 -15.38 -1.36 24.42
C VAL A 607 -14.11 -1.64 25.21
N GLY A 608 -12.96 -1.70 24.53
CA GLY A 608 -11.66 -1.97 25.13
C GLY A 608 -11.16 -3.40 24.97
N GLU A 609 -11.95 -4.30 24.37
CA GLU A 609 -11.52 -5.64 23.96
C GLU A 609 -11.20 -5.63 22.46
N TYR A 610 -9.99 -6.08 22.12
CA TYR A 610 -9.50 -6.10 20.75
C TYR A 610 -10.14 -7.22 19.92
N THR A 611 -10.54 -6.90 18.70
CA THR A 611 -11.07 -7.84 17.71
C THR A 611 -10.05 -8.00 16.59
N ASP A 612 -9.58 -9.23 16.38
CA ASP A 612 -8.75 -9.55 15.22
C ASP A 612 -9.63 -9.69 13.97
N ILE A 613 -9.22 -9.05 12.88
CA ILE A 613 -10.00 -8.96 11.64
C ILE A 613 -9.21 -9.65 10.54
N GLU A 614 -9.75 -10.77 10.07
CA GLU A 614 -9.16 -11.54 8.98
C GLU A 614 -9.10 -10.68 7.69
N PRO A 615 -7.92 -10.51 7.06
CA PRO A 615 -7.82 -9.75 5.83
C PRO A 615 -8.69 -10.31 4.72
N ARG A 616 -9.14 -9.44 3.81
CA ARG A 616 -9.97 -9.80 2.65
C ARG A 616 -11.35 -10.41 3.01
N SER A 617 -11.72 -10.45 4.29
CA SER A 617 -13.07 -10.78 4.73
C SER A 617 -14.07 -9.65 4.45
N GLU A 618 -15.36 -9.97 4.53
CA GLU A 618 -16.44 -8.98 4.44
C GLU A 618 -16.32 -7.90 5.51
N ALA A 619 -16.02 -8.30 6.75
CA ALA A 619 -15.79 -7.38 7.85
C ALA A 619 -14.61 -6.45 7.57
N TYR A 620 -13.52 -6.97 7.01
CA TYR A 620 -12.34 -6.20 6.64
C TYR A 620 -12.68 -5.07 5.66
N TYR A 621 -13.43 -5.33 4.59
CA TYR A 621 -13.78 -4.27 3.62
C TYR A 621 -14.72 -3.20 4.21
N SER A 622 -15.70 -3.60 5.03
CA SER A 622 -16.58 -2.65 5.71
C SER A 622 -15.81 -1.74 6.67
N ILE A 623 -14.87 -2.31 7.44
CA ILE A 623 -14.04 -1.55 8.38
C ILE A 623 -13.03 -0.66 7.64
N LEU A 624 -12.38 -1.17 6.59
CA LEU A 624 -11.42 -0.38 5.80
C LEU A 624 -12.08 0.86 5.22
N GLY A 625 -13.20 0.70 4.50
CA GLY A 625 -13.92 1.84 3.93
C GLY A 625 -14.39 2.83 5.00
N TYR A 626 -14.79 2.35 6.18
CA TYR A 626 -15.24 3.18 7.30
C TYR A 626 -14.12 4.06 7.84
N LEU A 627 -12.96 3.46 8.10
CA LEU A 627 -11.79 4.18 8.60
C LEU A 627 -11.23 5.16 7.57
N LEU A 628 -11.23 4.80 6.28
CA LEU A 628 -10.85 5.71 5.19
C LEU A 628 -11.82 6.89 5.08
N ALA A 629 -13.13 6.65 5.19
CA ALA A 629 -14.14 7.71 5.19
C ALA A 629 -13.94 8.69 6.37
N TRP A 630 -13.66 8.17 7.57
CA TRP A 630 -13.34 9.01 8.73
C TRP A 630 -12.04 9.79 8.56
N LYS A 631 -11.02 9.19 7.96
CA LYS A 631 -9.76 9.88 7.67
C LYS A 631 -9.98 11.05 6.73
N LEU A 632 -10.79 10.88 5.66
CA LEU A 632 -11.21 11.97 4.77
C LEU A 632 -11.96 13.07 5.52
N LEU A 633 -12.89 12.68 6.40
CA LEU A 633 -13.65 13.63 7.20
C LEU A 633 -12.72 14.46 8.10
N LEU A 634 -11.74 13.82 8.76
CA LEU A 634 -10.78 14.51 9.62
C LEU A 634 -9.88 15.49 8.83
N ILE A 635 -9.48 15.14 7.61
CA ILE A 635 -8.75 16.06 6.72
C ILE A 635 -9.60 17.30 6.41
N PHE A 636 -10.87 17.10 6.06
CA PHE A 636 -11.83 18.20 5.85
C PHE A 636 -11.97 19.08 7.11
N PHE A 637 -12.05 18.48 8.30
CA PHE A 637 -12.09 19.21 9.56
C PHE A 637 -10.81 20.00 9.82
N LYS A 638 -9.63 19.41 9.60
CA LYS A 638 -8.34 20.05 9.81
C LYS A 638 -8.13 21.26 8.90
N ALA A 639 -8.62 21.21 7.67
CA ALA A 639 -8.58 22.32 6.71
C ALA A 639 -9.61 23.43 7.02
N SER A 640 -10.61 23.15 7.87
CA SER A 640 -11.68 24.10 8.18
C SER A 640 -11.23 25.18 9.18
N PRO A 641 -11.59 26.46 8.96
CA PRO A 641 -11.44 27.54 9.96
C PRO A 641 -12.10 27.20 11.30
N SER A 642 -11.64 27.84 12.40
CA SER A 642 -12.12 27.56 13.77
C SER A 642 -13.64 27.72 13.93
N GLU A 643 -14.25 28.71 13.28
CA GLU A 643 -15.70 28.95 13.31
C GLU A 643 -16.49 27.81 12.63
N LEU A 644 -16.05 27.39 11.45
CA LEU A 644 -16.65 26.26 10.73
C LEU A 644 -16.47 24.94 11.49
N ARG A 645 -15.28 24.70 12.08
CA ARG A 645 -15.03 23.54 12.93
C ARG A 645 -16.01 23.45 14.09
N ALA A 646 -16.38 24.58 14.69
CA ALA A 646 -17.38 24.62 15.77
C ALA A 646 -18.78 24.23 15.26
N ILE A 647 -19.20 24.75 14.10
CA ILE A 647 -20.48 24.41 13.46
C ILE A 647 -20.57 22.91 13.14
N TYR A 648 -19.55 22.35 12.46
CA TYR A 648 -19.55 20.93 12.12
C TYR A 648 -19.45 20.03 13.36
N ALA A 649 -18.73 20.45 14.41
CA ALA A 649 -18.67 19.70 15.66
C ALA A 649 -20.05 19.59 16.35
N ILE A 650 -20.89 20.61 16.26
CA ILE A 650 -22.29 20.54 16.74
C ILE A 650 -23.06 19.48 15.95
N TYR A 651 -22.88 19.41 14.63
CA TYR A 651 -23.50 18.38 13.80
C TYR A 651 -23.05 16.97 14.21
N LEU A 652 -21.74 16.72 14.37
CA LEU A 652 -21.22 15.41 14.81
C LEU A 652 -21.78 14.99 16.17
N ARG A 653 -21.95 15.95 17.09
CA ARG A 653 -22.55 15.72 18.41
C ARG A 653 -24.02 15.33 18.30
N LYS A 654 -24.81 16.06 17.49
CA LYS A 654 -26.24 15.78 17.28
C LYS A 654 -26.46 14.40 16.62
N SER A 655 -25.61 14.02 15.67
CA SER A 655 -25.72 12.73 14.96
C SER A 655 -25.12 11.52 15.72
N LYS A 656 -24.37 11.77 16.80
CA LYS A 656 -23.65 10.77 17.61
C LYS A 656 -22.65 9.90 16.82
N CYS A 657 -22.28 10.27 15.59
CA CYS A 657 -21.33 9.51 14.76
C CYS A 657 -19.94 9.41 15.42
N LEU A 658 -19.42 10.50 16.01
CA LEU A 658 -18.14 10.45 16.72
C LEU A 658 -18.17 9.50 17.93
N HIS A 659 -19.32 9.41 18.62
CA HIS A 659 -19.49 8.50 19.74
C HIS A 659 -19.37 7.03 19.27
N ARG A 660 -20.02 6.68 18.15
CA ARG A 660 -19.92 5.35 17.53
C ARG A 660 -18.50 5.06 17.05
N LEU A 661 -17.85 6.02 16.38
CA LEU A 661 -16.45 5.90 15.95
C LEU A 661 -15.53 5.55 17.12
N LEU A 662 -15.54 6.34 18.19
CA LEU A 662 -14.65 6.13 19.33
C LEU A 662 -14.89 4.74 19.95
N GLN A 663 -16.14 4.32 20.06
CA GLN A 663 -16.47 2.97 20.50
C GLN A 663 -15.94 1.87 19.56
N HIS A 664 -16.03 2.04 18.24
CA HIS A 664 -15.48 1.09 17.27
C HIS A 664 -13.94 1.06 17.30
N LEU A 665 -13.28 2.22 17.37
CA LEU A 665 -11.81 2.31 17.41
C LEU A 665 -11.23 1.54 18.61
N PHE A 666 -11.84 1.64 19.80
CA PHE A 666 -11.39 0.90 20.98
C PHE A 666 -11.66 -0.62 20.92
N ARG A 667 -12.30 -1.12 19.86
CA ARG A 667 -12.41 -2.55 19.55
C ARG A 667 -11.47 -3.00 18.43
N LEU A 668 -10.97 -2.06 17.64
CA LEU A 668 -10.07 -2.28 16.51
C LEU A 668 -8.59 -2.02 16.84
N MET A 669 -8.31 -1.24 17.89
CA MET A 669 -6.95 -0.97 18.33
C MET A 669 -6.42 -2.11 19.22
N PRO A 670 -5.19 -2.60 19.00
CA PRO A 670 -4.61 -3.67 19.80
C PRO A 670 -4.35 -3.20 21.24
N GLU A 671 -4.44 -4.11 22.21
CA GLU A 671 -4.16 -3.79 23.63
C GLU A 671 -2.74 -3.23 23.84
N ASN A 672 -1.78 -3.70 23.02
CA ASN A 672 -0.42 -3.19 22.98
C ASN A 672 -0.02 -2.80 21.55
N PRO A 673 0.00 -1.50 21.21
CA PRO A 673 0.34 -0.99 19.88
C PRO A 673 1.86 -0.92 19.63
N THR A 674 2.66 -1.78 20.26
CA THR A 674 4.11 -1.85 20.03
C THR A 674 4.43 -2.65 18.78
N ILE A 675 5.35 -2.14 17.96
CA ILE A 675 5.78 -2.80 16.72
C ILE A 675 6.70 -3.99 17.06
N SER A 676 6.35 -5.20 16.63
CA SER A 676 7.12 -6.43 16.87
C SER A 676 8.39 -6.48 15.99
N GLY A 677 9.50 -7.02 16.52
CA GLY A 677 10.77 -7.19 15.78
C GLY A 677 11.93 -6.27 16.18
N GLN A 678 11.87 -5.56 17.32
CA GLN A 678 12.97 -4.68 17.74
C GLN A 678 14.13 -5.47 18.35
N VAL A 679 15.28 -5.45 17.66
CA VAL A 679 16.59 -5.47 18.33
C VAL A 679 16.71 -4.13 19.06
N ALA A 680 16.97 -4.15 20.36
CA ALA A 680 17.07 -2.94 21.18
C ALA A 680 18.28 -2.11 20.76
N ASP A 681 18.11 -1.20 19.79
CA ASP A 681 19.09 -0.15 19.53
C ASP A 681 19.11 0.81 20.73
N SER A 682 20.21 0.74 21.48
CA SER A 682 20.49 1.41 22.75
C SER A 682 20.49 2.95 22.72
N THR A 683 20.08 3.59 21.62
CA THR A 683 20.19 5.04 21.40
C THR A 683 18.84 5.77 21.29
N SER A 684 17.70 5.07 21.14
CA SER A 684 16.38 5.72 21.10
C SER A 684 15.63 5.57 22.44
N LYS A 685 15.45 6.68 23.19
CA LYS A 685 14.83 6.70 24.52
C LYS A 685 13.29 6.54 24.53
N GLY A 686 12.68 5.92 23.52
CA GLY A 686 11.21 5.79 23.44
C GLY A 686 10.75 4.49 22.76
N LEU A 687 9.71 3.87 23.32
CA LEU A 687 9.00 2.75 22.69
C LEU A 687 8.39 3.25 21.36
N ARG A 688 8.81 2.71 20.20
CA ARG A 688 8.11 2.97 18.93
C ARG A 688 6.77 2.25 18.94
N THR A 689 5.70 2.99 18.68
CA THR A 689 4.32 2.47 18.64
C THR A 689 3.68 2.77 17.31
N LEU A 690 2.53 2.16 17.03
CA LEU A 690 1.68 2.47 15.87
C LEU A 690 1.25 3.94 15.81
N PHE A 691 1.37 4.70 16.91
CA PHE A 691 1.08 6.14 16.97
C PHE A 691 2.27 7.04 16.65
N SER A 692 3.49 6.49 16.62
CA SER A 692 4.72 7.26 16.42
C SER A 692 5.13 7.36 14.95
N GLU A 693 4.60 6.49 14.08
CA GLU A 693 4.95 6.43 12.66
C GLU A 693 3.87 7.08 11.79
N LYS A 694 4.29 7.84 10.78
CA LYS A 694 3.37 8.40 9.80
C LYS A 694 2.86 7.28 8.90
N HIS A 695 1.62 6.87 9.12
CA HIS A 695 1.02 5.77 8.34
C HIS A 695 0.69 6.22 6.91
N VAL A 696 1.47 5.71 5.95
CA VAL A 696 1.23 5.85 4.51
C VAL A 696 0.37 4.67 4.06
N ILE A 697 -0.78 4.97 3.46
CA ILE A 697 -1.65 3.97 2.85
C ILE A 697 -1.11 3.76 1.44
N LEU A 698 -0.76 2.51 1.10
CA LEU A 698 -0.20 2.14 -0.20
C LEU A 698 -1.14 1.17 -0.91
N LEU A 699 -1.27 1.30 -2.23
CA LEU A 699 -2.03 0.36 -3.05
C LEU A 699 -1.35 -1.02 -3.11
N GLN A 700 -0.06 -1.04 -3.44
CA GLN A 700 0.78 -2.24 -3.30
C GLN A 700 1.30 -2.36 -1.86
N GLU A 701 0.84 -3.37 -1.13
CA GLU A 701 1.38 -3.66 0.19
C GLU A 701 2.72 -4.41 0.09
N ARG A 702 3.72 -3.92 0.84
CA ARG A 702 4.96 -4.66 1.14
C ARG A 702 4.92 -5.33 2.52
N GLU A 703 3.92 -5.03 3.34
CA GLU A 703 3.75 -5.49 4.72
C GLU A 703 2.58 -6.48 4.83
N ALA A 704 2.41 -7.15 5.97
CA ALA A 704 1.31 -8.09 6.18
C ALA A 704 -0.04 -7.34 6.39
N LEU A 705 -1.01 -7.59 5.48
CA LEU A 705 -2.40 -7.08 5.55
C LEU A 705 -3.04 -7.22 6.94
N ASN A 706 -2.66 -8.25 7.70
CA ASN A 706 -3.14 -8.52 9.07
C ASN A 706 -3.05 -7.30 10.01
N THR A 707 -2.07 -6.41 9.80
CA THR A 707 -1.87 -5.25 10.68
C THR A 707 -2.47 -3.95 10.15
N GLU A 708 -2.99 -3.93 8.93
CA GLU A 708 -3.42 -2.71 8.24
C GLU A 708 -4.57 -2.02 8.98
N ILE A 709 -5.63 -2.76 9.32
CA ILE A 709 -6.80 -2.22 10.05
C ILE A 709 -6.37 -1.65 11.41
N SER A 710 -5.50 -2.35 12.12
CA SER A 710 -5.00 -1.92 13.44
C SER A 710 -4.17 -0.63 13.33
N LYS A 711 -3.28 -0.55 12.31
CA LYS A 711 -2.50 0.66 11.99
C LYS A 711 -3.42 1.84 11.66
N LEU A 712 -4.40 1.61 10.80
CA LEU A 712 -5.34 2.64 10.36
C LEU A 712 -6.24 3.11 11.51
N ALA A 713 -6.73 2.22 12.36
CA ALA A 713 -7.52 2.56 13.55
C ALA A 713 -6.72 3.43 14.54
N CYS A 714 -5.45 3.08 14.80
CA CYS A 714 -4.56 3.91 15.61
C CYS A 714 -4.36 5.30 14.98
N ALA A 715 -4.13 5.37 13.66
CA ALA A 715 -3.97 6.64 12.96
C ALA A 715 -5.24 7.51 13.01
N VAL A 716 -6.43 6.92 12.83
CA VAL A 716 -7.71 7.66 12.94
C VAL A 716 -7.93 8.14 14.37
N TYR A 717 -7.70 7.30 15.38
CA TYR A 717 -7.82 7.71 16.79
C TYR A 717 -6.88 8.88 17.13
N TYR A 718 -5.64 8.81 16.64
CA TYR A 718 -4.67 9.89 16.78
C TYR A 718 -5.18 11.20 16.20
N SER A 719 -5.64 11.19 14.93
CA SER A 719 -6.18 12.38 14.26
C SER A 719 -7.43 12.92 14.95
N VAL A 720 -8.30 12.07 15.50
CA VAL A 720 -9.45 12.51 16.29
C VAL A 720 -9.02 13.26 17.56
N LEU A 721 -8.00 12.78 18.26
CA LEU A 721 -7.45 13.46 19.43
C LEU A 721 -6.75 14.78 19.09
N GLU A 722 -6.07 14.83 17.95
CA GLU A 722 -5.36 16.02 17.45
C GLU A 722 -6.35 17.10 16.97
N ASP A 723 -7.29 16.73 16.10
CA ASP A 723 -8.13 17.67 15.35
C ASP A 723 -9.46 17.99 16.06
N LEU A 724 -9.95 17.12 16.97
CA LEU A 724 -11.23 17.27 17.69
C LEU A 724 -11.13 17.07 19.22
N PRO A 725 -10.13 17.64 19.92
CA PRO A 725 -9.87 17.37 21.34
C PRO A 725 -11.04 17.77 22.26
N ALA A 726 -11.73 18.89 22.00
CA ALA A 726 -12.84 19.33 22.84
C ALA A 726 -14.04 18.39 22.75
N THR A 727 -14.35 17.91 21.55
CA THR A 727 -15.44 16.94 21.35
C THR A 727 -15.13 15.60 22.01
N VAL A 728 -13.87 15.14 21.95
CA VAL A 728 -13.44 13.91 22.65
C VAL A 728 -13.54 14.06 24.16
N ARG A 729 -13.13 15.21 24.73
CA ARG A 729 -13.29 15.48 26.17
C ARG A 729 -14.73 15.39 26.63
N LEU A 730 -15.65 16.00 25.88
CA LEU A 730 -17.09 15.92 26.16
C LEU A 730 -17.60 14.48 26.11
N TRP A 731 -17.18 13.72 25.09
CA TRP A 731 -17.52 12.30 24.99
C TRP A 731 -16.98 11.50 26.17
N TRP A 732 -15.69 11.63 26.50
CA TRP A 732 -15.03 10.91 27.59
C TRP A 732 -15.69 11.16 28.94
N ASN A 733 -16.01 12.43 29.25
CA ASN A 733 -16.74 12.81 30.47
C ASN A 733 -18.17 12.27 30.54
N SER A 734 -18.77 11.91 29.40
CA SER A 734 -20.12 11.32 29.32
C SER A 734 -20.13 9.79 29.33
N GLN A 735 -18.97 9.12 29.28
CA GLN A 735 -18.89 7.67 29.32
C GLN A 735 -19.00 7.13 30.76
N ASP A 736 -19.33 5.85 30.88
CA ASP A 736 -19.31 5.14 32.14
C ASP A 736 -17.87 4.97 32.68
N LYS A 737 -17.75 4.65 33.97
CA LYS A 737 -16.45 4.58 34.66
C LYS A 737 -15.51 3.52 34.09
N ARG A 738 -16.04 2.42 33.52
CA ARG A 738 -15.21 1.37 32.92
C ARG A 738 -14.58 1.88 31.64
N VAL A 739 -15.39 2.38 30.70
CA VAL A 739 -14.91 2.88 29.40
C VAL A 739 -13.98 4.08 29.59
N SER A 740 -14.37 5.08 30.39
CA SER A 740 -13.54 6.27 30.65
C SER A 740 -12.17 5.92 31.25
N CYS A 741 -12.11 4.93 32.15
CA CYS A 741 -10.84 4.46 32.72
C CYS A 741 -9.96 3.71 31.70
N THR A 742 -10.55 2.87 30.84
CA THR A 742 -9.82 2.18 29.77
C THR A 742 -9.21 3.18 28.79
N VAL A 743 -10.01 4.15 28.35
CA VAL A 743 -9.58 5.24 27.47
C VAL A 743 -8.43 6.01 28.11
N ASP A 744 -8.60 6.49 29.34
CA ASP A 744 -7.59 7.29 30.05
C ASP A 744 -6.25 6.56 30.20
N LYS A 745 -6.28 5.28 30.59
CA LYS A 745 -5.07 4.44 30.68
C LYS A 745 -4.37 4.28 29.34
N TYR A 746 -5.14 4.01 28.28
CA TYR A 746 -4.58 3.77 26.95
C TYR A 746 -3.98 5.05 26.34
N THR A 747 -4.71 6.17 26.38
CA THR A 747 -4.28 7.46 25.85
C THR A 747 -3.07 7.99 26.61
N SER A 748 -3.10 7.95 27.95
CA SER A 748 -1.99 8.43 28.79
C SER A 748 -0.69 7.67 28.54
N ARG A 749 -0.80 6.36 28.26
CA ARG A 749 0.36 5.48 28.06
C ARG A 749 0.98 5.64 26.68
N TYR A 750 0.18 5.70 25.61
CA TYR A 750 0.68 5.58 24.25
C TYR A 750 0.62 6.87 23.41
N VAL A 751 -0.27 7.82 23.73
CA VAL A 751 -0.57 8.95 22.84
C VAL A 751 -0.26 10.31 23.47
N SER A 752 -0.53 10.49 24.77
CA SER A 752 -0.44 11.80 25.44
C SER A 752 0.94 12.45 25.36
N SER A 753 2.02 11.67 25.47
CA SER A 753 3.38 12.21 25.35
C SER A 753 3.70 12.69 23.93
N ILE A 754 3.16 12.02 22.90
CA ILE A 754 3.36 12.37 21.49
C ILE A 754 2.65 13.69 21.20
N LEU A 755 1.35 13.78 21.51
CA LEU A 755 0.54 14.98 21.25
C LEU A 755 1.00 16.18 22.06
N SER A 756 1.31 16.01 23.36
CA SER A 756 1.80 17.13 24.17
C SER A 756 3.17 17.62 23.70
N SER A 757 4.07 16.73 23.30
CA SER A 757 5.36 17.13 22.73
C SER A 757 5.18 17.86 21.39
N GLN A 758 4.26 17.42 20.54
CA GLN A 758 4.00 18.08 19.26
C GLN A 758 3.42 19.48 19.43
N GLU A 759 2.43 19.66 20.29
CA GLU A 759 1.82 20.98 20.55
C GLU A 759 2.85 21.95 21.12
N ILE A 760 3.69 21.50 22.08
CA ILE A 760 4.76 22.32 22.65
C ILE A 760 5.81 22.66 21.59
N SER A 761 6.20 21.72 20.73
CA SER A 761 7.14 21.96 19.64
C SER A 761 6.56 22.94 18.60
N ALA A 762 5.27 22.86 18.27
CA ALA A 762 4.61 23.80 17.37
C ALA A 762 4.67 25.23 17.92
N VAL A 763 4.48 25.39 19.24
CA VAL A 763 4.68 26.66 19.94
C VAL A 763 6.14 27.12 19.86
N GLN A 764 7.12 26.22 20.06
CA GLN A 764 8.56 26.56 19.96
C GLN A 764 8.95 27.09 18.58
N THR A 765 8.47 26.46 17.50
CA THR A 765 8.74 26.92 16.13
C THR A 765 8.10 28.29 15.85
N SER A 766 6.90 28.51 16.38
CA SER A 766 6.14 29.77 16.20
C SER A 766 6.72 30.97 16.97
N THR A 767 7.68 30.75 17.87
CA THR A 767 8.39 31.80 18.61
C THR A 767 9.11 32.79 17.69
N GLN A 768 9.43 32.40 16.45
CA GLN A 768 10.04 33.26 15.43
C GLN A 768 9.07 34.33 14.89
N THR A 769 7.75 34.05 14.88
CA THR A 769 6.71 34.97 14.38
C THR A 769 6.21 35.92 15.47
N PHE A 770 6.11 35.44 16.72
CA PHE A 770 5.67 36.23 17.89
C PHE A 770 6.87 36.68 18.74
N LYS A 771 7.71 37.60 18.19
CA LYS A 771 8.89 38.24 18.81
C LYS A 771 8.98 38.10 20.35
N SER A 772 9.64 37.05 20.84
CA SER A 772 9.92 36.77 22.27
C SER A 772 8.72 36.64 23.23
N MET A 773 7.48 36.66 22.72
CA MET A 773 6.27 36.65 23.56
C MET A 773 5.96 35.28 24.15
N VAL A 774 6.38 34.19 23.51
CA VAL A 774 6.00 32.83 23.92
C VAL A 774 7.25 31.99 24.19
N LYS A 775 7.24 31.18 25.25
CA LYS A 775 8.32 30.27 25.63
C LYS A 775 7.72 28.93 26.04
N ALA A 776 8.05 27.88 25.30
CA ALA A 776 7.60 26.52 25.61
C ALA A 776 8.58 25.79 26.55
N ARG A 777 8.05 25.01 27.49
CA ARG A 777 8.79 24.21 28.48
C ARG A 777 8.38 22.73 28.36
N PRO A 778 9.02 21.93 27.48
CA PRO A 778 8.63 20.55 27.20
C PRO A 778 8.60 19.63 28.42
N VAL A 779 9.59 19.76 29.32
CA VAL A 779 9.72 18.89 30.51
C VAL A 779 8.56 19.11 31.49
N ALA A 780 8.15 20.36 31.68
CA ALA A 780 7.05 20.72 32.59
C ALA A 780 5.66 20.63 31.92
N ARG A 781 5.61 20.40 30.60
CA ARG A 781 4.38 20.47 29.78
C ARG A 781 3.67 21.82 29.88
N GLU A 782 4.46 22.90 29.89
CA GLU A 782 3.99 24.27 30.10
C GLU A 782 4.30 25.16 28.89
N VAL A 783 3.41 26.11 28.61
CA VAL A 783 3.62 27.22 27.67
C VAL A 783 3.51 28.53 28.43
N LEU A 784 4.59 29.31 28.47
CA LEU A 784 4.64 30.64 29.07
C LEU A 784 4.45 31.70 27.99
N ALA A 785 3.43 32.53 28.11
CA ALA A 785 3.26 33.74 27.30
C ALA A 785 3.55 34.97 28.16
N THR A 786 4.42 35.86 27.68
CA THR A 786 4.85 37.10 28.33
C THR A 786 4.63 38.26 27.37
N TYR A 787 3.78 39.21 27.78
CA TYR A 787 3.51 40.43 27.01
C TYR A 787 4.10 41.65 27.75
N SER A 788 4.88 42.47 27.06
CA SER A 788 5.59 43.61 27.66
C SER A 788 5.04 44.96 27.18
N VAL A 789 4.79 45.89 28.12
CA VAL A 789 4.46 47.31 27.85
C VAL A 789 5.25 48.17 28.84
N ASP A 790 6.07 49.12 28.36
CA ASP A 790 6.86 50.07 29.16
C ASP A 790 7.59 49.41 30.37
N ASP A 791 8.38 48.36 30.12
CA ASP A 791 9.11 47.56 31.15
C ASP A 791 8.24 46.80 32.16
N ILE A 792 6.93 46.70 31.92
CA ILE A 792 5.99 45.91 32.73
C ILE A 792 5.53 44.68 31.95
N PHE A 793 5.61 43.52 32.60
CA PHE A 793 5.30 42.22 32.01
C PHE A 793 3.94 41.69 32.49
N ILE A 794 3.14 41.22 31.55
CA ILE A 794 1.92 40.43 31.77
C ILE A 794 2.25 38.99 31.41
N GLU A 795 2.22 38.10 32.40
CA GLU A 795 2.57 36.69 32.24
C GLU A 795 1.33 35.79 32.31
N LEU A 796 1.33 34.74 31.49
CA LEU A 796 0.31 33.71 31.40
C LEU A 796 0.99 32.35 31.23
N VAL A 797 0.61 31.36 32.02
CA VAL A 797 1.14 29.99 31.96
C VAL A 797 0.01 29.04 31.61
N ILE A 798 0.15 28.31 30.52
CA ILE A 798 -0.77 27.27 30.08
C ILE A 798 -0.16 25.91 30.41
N HIS A 799 -0.84 25.10 31.21
CA HIS A 799 -0.38 23.77 31.59
C HIS A 799 -1.17 22.68 30.85
N LEU A 800 -0.45 21.73 30.26
CA LEU A 800 -1.05 20.55 29.65
C LEU A 800 -1.08 19.37 30.65
N PRO A 801 -2.22 18.68 30.79
CA PRO A 801 -2.37 17.60 31.75
C PRO A 801 -1.57 16.34 31.37
N ALA A 802 -1.42 15.43 32.34
CA ALA A 802 -0.71 14.16 32.14
C ALA A 802 -1.35 13.29 31.03
N ASN A 803 -2.69 13.30 30.97
CA ASN A 803 -3.54 12.56 30.03
C ASN A 803 -4.05 13.44 28.86
N TYR A 804 -3.27 14.43 28.42
CA TYR A 804 -3.62 15.29 27.28
C TYR A 804 -3.96 14.45 26.02
N PRO A 805 -5.03 14.75 25.27
CA PRO A 805 -5.94 15.89 25.39
C PRO A 805 -7.24 15.62 26.19
N LEU A 806 -7.35 14.50 26.91
CA LEU A 806 -8.56 14.15 27.67
C LEU A 806 -8.77 15.06 28.88
N GLY A 807 -7.69 15.34 29.62
CA GLY A 807 -7.74 16.32 30.70
C GLY A 807 -7.94 17.75 30.18
N SER A 808 -8.51 18.61 31.02
CA SER A 808 -8.63 20.03 30.71
C SER A 808 -7.29 20.75 30.80
N ILE A 809 -7.06 21.67 29.88
CA ILE A 809 -5.92 22.60 29.88
C ILE A 809 -6.19 23.67 30.94
N THR A 810 -5.21 23.93 31.81
CA THR A 810 -5.34 24.95 32.87
C THR A 810 -4.52 26.18 32.53
N VAL A 811 -5.15 27.35 32.66
CA VAL A 811 -4.53 28.66 32.41
C VAL A 811 -4.32 29.38 33.73
N GLU A 812 -3.07 29.61 34.08
CA GLU A 812 -2.67 30.42 35.23
C GLU A 812 -2.24 31.81 34.77
N SER A 813 -2.74 32.85 35.41
CA SER A 813 -2.38 34.23 35.08
C SER A 813 -1.48 34.82 36.15
N GLY A 814 -0.41 35.50 35.74
CA GLY A 814 0.46 36.28 36.61
C GLY A 814 -0.20 37.58 37.10
N LYS A 815 0.62 38.59 37.42
CA LYS A 815 0.11 39.88 37.91
C LYS A 815 -0.70 40.61 36.82
N ARG A 816 -1.93 40.99 37.15
CA ARG A 816 -2.80 41.82 36.30
C ARG A 816 -2.27 43.26 36.25
N VAL A 817 -2.16 43.82 35.04
CA VAL A 817 -1.63 45.17 34.80
C VAL A 817 -2.62 45.97 33.94
N GLY A 818 -2.96 47.20 34.32
CA GLY A 818 -3.72 48.15 33.47
C GLY A 818 -5.21 47.84 33.22
N VAL A 819 -5.71 46.67 33.64
CA VAL A 819 -7.04 46.13 33.27
C VAL A 819 -7.95 45.96 34.50
N ALA A 820 -9.26 46.22 34.34
CA ALA A 820 -10.26 46.03 35.40
C ALA A 820 -10.46 44.53 35.75
N VAL A 821 -10.89 44.21 36.98
CA VAL A 821 -10.99 42.81 37.45
C VAL A 821 -11.95 42.02 36.58
N GLN A 822 -13.11 42.60 36.28
CA GLN A 822 -14.16 41.98 35.48
C GLN A 822 -13.68 41.67 34.06
N GLN A 823 -13.01 42.62 33.41
CA GLN A 823 -12.53 42.47 32.04
C GLN A 823 -11.43 41.41 31.95
N TRP A 824 -10.50 41.38 32.92
CA TRP A 824 -9.47 40.34 32.97
C TRP A 824 -10.07 38.95 33.17
N ARG A 825 -11.05 38.81 34.08
CA ARG A 825 -11.80 37.56 34.27
C ARG A 825 -12.49 37.12 32.98
N ASN A 826 -13.11 38.04 32.24
CA ASN A 826 -13.75 37.73 30.97
C ASN A 826 -12.73 37.24 29.92
N TRP A 827 -11.56 37.86 29.80
CA TRP A 827 -10.52 37.40 28.89
C TRP A 827 -9.96 36.02 29.26
N MET A 828 -9.72 35.76 30.55
CA MET A 828 -9.29 34.44 31.02
C MET A 828 -10.38 33.39 30.79
N MET A 829 -11.65 33.75 30.97
CA MET A 829 -12.78 32.87 30.69
C MET A 829 -12.90 32.57 29.20
N GLN A 830 -12.74 33.58 28.33
CA GLN A 830 -12.71 33.42 26.87
C GLN A 830 -11.58 32.49 26.43
N LEU A 831 -10.37 32.69 26.96
CA LEU A 831 -9.22 31.84 26.64
C LEU A 831 -9.42 30.40 27.14
N ASN A 832 -9.88 30.20 28.39
CA ASN A 832 -10.19 28.87 28.92
C ASN A 832 -11.29 28.17 28.11
N THR A 833 -12.32 28.91 27.69
CA THR A 833 -13.41 28.42 26.83
C THR A 833 -12.86 28.00 25.47
N PHE A 834 -12.01 28.83 24.86
CA PHE A 834 -11.37 28.53 23.58
C PHE A 834 -10.55 27.24 23.67
N LEU A 835 -9.62 27.15 24.62
CA LEU A 835 -8.70 26.01 24.74
C LEU A 835 -9.40 24.69 25.12
N ASN A 836 -10.45 24.75 25.95
CA ASN A 836 -11.09 23.53 26.46
C ASN A 836 -12.33 23.11 25.67
N LEU A 837 -13.09 24.06 25.13
CA LEU A 837 -14.41 23.82 24.52
C LEU A 837 -14.44 24.08 23.01
N GLN A 838 -13.44 24.77 22.45
CA GLN A 838 -13.29 24.92 21.01
C GLN A 838 -12.13 24.02 20.56
N ASN A 839 -12.24 23.42 19.38
CA ASN A 839 -11.22 22.51 18.84
C ASN A 839 -9.99 23.27 18.31
N GLY A 840 -9.64 24.43 18.87
CA GLY A 840 -8.54 25.29 18.40
C GLY A 840 -7.18 24.95 19.00
N SER A 841 -6.10 25.44 18.36
CA SER A 841 -4.72 25.27 18.86
C SER A 841 -4.40 26.23 20.00
N ILE A 842 -3.35 25.94 20.78
CA ILE A 842 -2.88 26.86 21.83
C ILE A 842 -2.45 28.21 21.23
N MET A 843 -1.83 28.18 20.05
CA MET A 843 -1.36 29.38 19.36
C MET A 843 -2.51 30.29 18.89
N GLU A 844 -3.61 29.72 18.38
CA GLU A 844 -4.82 30.49 18.04
C GLU A 844 -5.40 31.15 19.29
N GLY A 845 -5.45 30.43 20.41
CA GLY A 845 -5.90 30.96 21.70
C GLY A 845 -5.03 32.12 22.20
N LEU A 846 -3.70 31.98 22.11
CA LEU A 846 -2.75 33.03 22.46
C LEU A 846 -2.84 34.24 21.53
N ALA A 847 -3.10 34.04 20.24
CA ALA A 847 -3.31 35.14 19.28
C ALA A 847 -4.58 35.93 19.60
N LEU A 848 -5.67 35.24 19.97
CA LEU A 848 -6.91 35.88 20.44
C LEU A 848 -6.67 36.70 21.71
N TRP A 849 -5.97 36.13 22.70
CA TRP A 849 -5.59 36.83 23.92
C TRP A 849 -4.73 38.05 23.61
N LYS A 850 -3.70 37.91 22.78
CA LYS A 850 -2.84 39.02 22.34
C LYS A 850 -3.65 40.13 21.67
N SER A 851 -4.57 39.81 20.77
CA SER A 851 -5.41 40.81 20.09
C SER A 851 -6.26 41.62 21.09
N ASN A 852 -6.83 40.95 22.10
CA ASN A 852 -7.57 41.62 23.18
C ASN A 852 -6.69 42.56 24.00
N VAL A 853 -5.44 42.15 24.28
CA VAL A 853 -4.45 42.97 24.98
C VAL A 853 -4.02 44.15 24.10
N ASP A 854 -3.64 43.92 22.83
CA ASP A 854 -3.21 44.96 21.89
C ASP A 854 -4.30 46.04 21.74
N LYS A 855 -5.55 45.64 21.44
CA LYS A 855 -6.70 46.58 21.34
C LYS A 855 -6.93 47.41 22.60
N ARG A 856 -6.51 46.92 23.77
CA ARG A 856 -6.67 47.64 25.03
C ARG A 856 -5.64 48.75 25.22
N PHE A 857 -4.42 48.51 24.77
CA PHE A 857 -3.30 49.45 24.90
C PHE A 857 -3.16 50.36 23.67
N GLU A 858 -3.69 49.96 22.52
CA GLU A 858 -3.79 50.76 21.31
C GLU A 858 -4.52 52.10 21.57
N GLY A 859 -3.87 53.21 21.26
CA GLY A 859 -4.42 54.57 21.46
C GLY A 859 -4.43 55.09 22.91
N THR A 860 -3.81 54.39 23.87
CA THR A 860 -3.67 54.91 25.24
C THR A 860 -2.50 55.89 25.33
N GLU A 861 -2.80 57.18 25.51
CA GLU A 861 -1.78 58.22 25.70
C GLU A 861 -0.98 58.02 27.00
N GLU A 862 0.32 58.27 26.93
CA GLU A 862 1.24 58.25 28.09
C GLU A 862 0.93 59.36 29.11
N CYS A 863 1.20 59.09 30.39
CA CYS A 863 1.09 60.12 31.41
C CYS A 863 2.27 61.09 31.31
N MET A 864 1.98 62.36 31.06
CA MET A 864 3.00 63.41 30.87
C MET A 864 3.73 63.84 32.17
N ILE A 865 3.47 63.17 33.30
CA ILE A 865 4.21 63.37 34.56
C ILE A 865 5.31 62.31 34.72
N CYS A 866 5.00 61.06 34.41
CA CYS A 866 5.94 59.93 34.57
C CYS A 866 6.38 59.30 33.26
N PHE A 867 5.95 59.86 32.12
CA PHE A 867 6.26 59.41 30.75
C PHE A 867 6.03 57.91 30.53
N SER A 868 4.95 57.38 31.11
CA SER A 868 4.59 55.97 30.96
C SER A 868 3.08 55.81 30.81
N VAL A 869 2.66 54.81 30.02
CA VAL A 869 1.28 54.38 29.87
C VAL A 869 0.78 53.71 31.15
N ILE A 870 1.66 53.11 31.96
CA ILE A 870 1.27 52.37 33.17
C ILE A 870 1.97 52.94 34.39
N HIS A 871 1.22 53.25 35.44
CA HIS A 871 1.82 53.80 36.66
C HIS A 871 2.64 52.73 37.40
N GLY A 872 3.94 52.98 37.62
CA GLY A 872 4.92 51.98 38.10
C GLY A 872 4.69 51.33 39.48
N SER A 873 3.75 51.81 40.30
CA SER A 873 3.46 51.21 41.62
C SER A 873 2.06 50.63 41.78
N ASN A 874 1.08 51.08 41.00
CA ASN A 874 -0.32 50.63 41.11
C ASN A 874 -0.91 50.12 39.80
N TYR A 875 -0.09 50.06 38.74
CA TYR A 875 -0.41 49.49 37.45
C TYR A 875 -1.69 50.04 36.81
N SER A 876 -2.04 51.30 37.12
CA SER A 876 -3.23 51.95 36.58
C SER A 876 -2.91 52.73 35.30
N LEU A 877 -3.92 52.86 34.44
CA LEU A 877 -3.83 53.67 33.22
C LEU A 877 -4.20 55.15 33.48
N PRO A 878 -3.74 56.11 32.64
CA PRO A 878 -4.11 57.51 32.73
C PRO A 878 -5.60 57.70 32.48
N LYS A 879 -6.35 58.02 33.54
CA LYS A 879 -7.81 58.18 33.48
C LYS A 879 -8.27 59.63 33.60
N LYS A 880 -7.47 60.48 34.25
CA LYS A 880 -7.88 61.85 34.57
C LYS A 880 -7.44 62.78 33.45
N ALA A 881 -8.40 63.23 32.63
CA ALA A 881 -8.16 64.17 31.55
C ALA A 881 -8.29 65.61 32.06
N CYS A 882 -7.35 66.48 31.70
CA CYS A 882 -7.48 67.92 31.93
C CYS A 882 -8.63 68.48 31.11
N ARG A 883 -9.48 69.35 31.67
CA ARG A 883 -10.59 69.95 30.91
C ARG A 883 -10.15 70.81 29.74
N THR A 884 -9.06 71.56 29.91
CA THR A 884 -8.47 72.47 28.91
C THR A 884 -7.67 71.73 27.84
N CYS A 885 -6.54 71.11 28.18
CA CYS A 885 -5.65 70.50 27.19
C CYS A 885 -6.00 69.05 26.81
N LYS A 886 -7.05 68.46 27.41
CA LYS A 886 -7.54 67.07 27.20
C LYS A 886 -6.55 65.94 27.50
N LYS A 887 -5.28 66.22 27.79
CA LYS A 887 -4.26 65.22 28.14
C LYS A 887 -4.60 64.48 29.43
N LYS A 888 -4.32 63.17 29.43
CA LYS A 888 -4.65 62.24 30.51
C LYS A 888 -3.46 62.00 31.44
N PHE A 889 -3.75 61.85 32.72
CA PHE A 889 -2.76 61.59 33.77
C PHE A 889 -3.19 60.40 34.66
N HIS A 890 -2.22 59.69 35.22
CA HIS A 890 -2.50 58.73 36.30
C HIS A 890 -3.02 59.47 37.52
N SER A 891 -4.03 58.91 38.19
CA SER A 891 -4.60 59.57 39.38
C SER A 891 -3.57 59.74 40.49
N ALA A 892 -2.63 58.80 40.62
CA ALA A 892 -1.55 58.87 41.61
C ALA A 892 -0.49 59.94 41.27
N CYS A 893 -0.04 60.02 40.00
CA CYS A 893 0.86 61.08 39.54
C CYS A 893 0.24 62.47 39.74
N LEU A 894 -1.03 62.62 39.37
CA LEU A 894 -1.76 63.88 39.50
C LEU A 894 -1.99 64.26 40.97
N TYR A 895 -2.33 63.29 41.83
CA TYR A 895 -2.49 63.53 43.26
C TYR A 895 -1.18 63.97 43.92
N ARG A 896 -0.06 63.29 43.61
CA ARG A 896 1.27 63.71 44.06
C ARG A 896 1.59 65.11 43.57
N TRP A 897 1.33 65.41 42.30
CA TRP A 897 1.54 66.73 41.71
C TRP A 897 0.77 67.83 42.46
N PHE A 898 -0.53 67.65 42.70
CA PHE A 898 -1.35 68.62 43.45
C PHE A 898 -0.85 68.83 44.87
N THR A 899 -0.45 67.73 45.53
CA THR A 899 0.08 67.78 46.90
C THR A 899 1.42 68.51 46.95
N SER A 900 2.31 68.29 45.98
CA SER A 900 3.63 68.95 45.91
C SER A 900 3.58 70.41 45.45
N SER A 901 2.65 70.76 44.57
CA SER A 901 2.54 72.11 43.99
C SER A 901 1.60 73.03 44.77
N ASN A 902 0.91 72.50 45.79
CA ASN A 902 -0.07 73.17 46.63
C ASN A 902 -1.21 73.88 45.85
N LYS A 903 -1.43 73.48 44.59
CA LYS A 903 -2.44 74.00 43.66
C LYS A 903 -2.99 72.87 42.80
N SER A 904 -4.29 72.88 42.52
CA SER A 904 -4.95 71.91 41.64
C SER A 904 -4.84 72.29 40.16
N SER A 905 -3.64 72.64 39.69
CA SER A 905 -3.38 73.07 38.31
C SER A 905 -2.77 71.95 37.46
N CYS A 906 -3.11 71.93 36.17
CA CYS A 906 -2.60 70.96 35.21
C CYS A 906 -1.08 71.12 35.02
N PRO A 907 -0.27 70.04 35.10
CA PRO A 907 1.18 70.11 34.87
C PRO A 907 1.59 70.67 33.50
N LEU A 908 0.74 70.49 32.48
CA LEU A 908 1.03 70.91 31.10
C LEU A 908 0.57 72.33 30.80
N CYS A 909 -0.72 72.60 30.94
CA CYS A 909 -1.29 73.90 30.56
C CYS A 909 -1.42 74.90 31.72
N ARG A 910 -1.06 74.50 32.95
CA ARG A 910 -1.07 75.33 34.17
C ARG A 910 -2.42 75.93 34.61
N GLU A 911 -3.47 75.71 33.83
CA GLU A 911 -4.86 76.02 34.19
C GLU A 911 -5.41 75.13 35.32
N THR A 912 -6.49 75.58 35.95
CA THR A 912 -7.23 74.76 36.94
C THR A 912 -7.65 73.43 36.31
N PHE A 913 -7.27 72.32 36.95
CA PHE A 913 -7.47 70.99 36.38
C PHE A 913 -8.94 70.56 36.35
N PHE A 914 -9.70 71.03 37.34
CA PHE A 914 -11.13 70.76 37.51
C PHE A 914 -12.02 71.73 36.76
#